data_AF-A0A8B6ZMP6-F1
#
_entry.id   AF-A0A8B6ZMP6-F1
#
_cell.length_a   1.000
_cell.length_b   1.000
_cell.length_c   1.000
_cell.angle_alpha   90.00
_cell.angle_beta   90.00
_cell.angle_gamma   90.00
#
_symmetry.space_group_name_H-M   'P 1'
#
loop_
_entity.id
_entity.type
_entity.pdbx_description
1 polymer ?
#
loop_
_entity_poly.entity_id
_entity_poly.type
_entity_poly.pdbx_seq_one_letter_code
_entity_poly.pdbx_strand_id
1 'polypeptide(L)'
;MAKSSSLNVRVVEGRSLPAKDVSGSSDPYCIVKVDDEVVARTATVWRSLSPFWGEEYTLHLPLDFHHVAFYVLDEDTVGHDDVIGKISLSREAITADPRGIDSWISLSRVDPDAEVQGEIRLAVQVLEDVRGRCLRCHVLQARDLAPRDISGTSDPFARVFWGSQSLETSTIKKTRFPHWDEVLEFRELPGAPSPLRVELWDWDMVGKNDFLGMVEFSSQVLQQKPPNGWFRLLPFPRAEEDAGGSLGALRLKVRLTEDRVLPSPYYKPLTELLMESALGPAEEDVASPLAVLEELTLGDCRQDLATKLVKLFLGWGLAGPFLDYLTRREVARTTDPNTLFRSNSLASKSMEQFMKLVGMPYLHEVLKPVVNRVFEEKKYMELDPCKMELGRTRRISFKGTPSEEQVRETSLGLLTGYLGPIVDGIVGSVEHCPHVMRLAFKQLRQRVEERFSQAEHEQDVKYLAISGFLFLRFFAPAILTPKLFDLRDQHADPQTGRSLLLLAKAVQSIGNLGQQLGQGKELWMAPLHPFLLQSISRVRDFLDRLVDVEGEGEAGGPARALVPPSVIVREGYLLKRKEDPASLATRFAFKKRYFWLSGETLSYSKSPECQMRTSVPVPHIRAVERVDEGAFQLPHVMQVVTQDGVGALHTVYLQCKHVNELNQWLSALRKASAPNPDKLASCHPGAFRGARWTCCLQAKRSAVGCSRTHSAVTLGDWSDPLDPDAETQTVYRQLLLGRDQLRMKFLEDSNTGTNLEADTEKSLRGECPNALARQRTMAARLLDVLQDLDRAHEEFQQQERDRAASSPLGP
;
A
#
# COMPACT_ATOMS: atom_id res chain seq x y z
N MET A 1 21.34 13.96 -3.43
CA MET A 1 20.68 12.99 -2.54
C MET A 1 19.18 13.16 -2.71
N ALA A 2 18.48 12.10 -3.07
CA ALA A 2 17.02 12.11 -3.08
C ALA A 2 16.54 11.74 -1.68
N LYS A 3 15.51 12.42 -1.18
CA LYS A 3 14.84 12.04 0.07
C LYS A 3 13.55 11.33 -0.31
N SER A 4 13.36 10.14 0.25
CA SER A 4 12.17 9.33 0.09
C SER A 4 11.60 9.05 1.47
N SER A 5 10.30 9.22 1.63
CA SER A 5 9.59 8.78 2.83
C SER A 5 8.55 7.78 2.37
N SER A 6 8.62 6.57 2.94
CA SER A 6 7.67 5.51 2.66
C SER A 6 7.05 5.01 3.95
N LEU A 7 5.72 4.98 3.99
CA LEU A 7 4.95 4.46 5.10
C LEU A 7 4.31 3.14 4.67
N ASN A 8 4.74 2.04 5.27
CA ASN A 8 4.08 0.75 5.12
C ASN A 8 2.94 0.67 6.13
N VAL A 9 1.73 0.45 5.64
CA VAL A 9 0.49 0.39 6.42
C VAL A 9 -0.21 -0.92 6.11
N ARG A 10 -0.44 -1.74 7.13
CA ARG A 10 -1.25 -2.95 7.04
C ARG A 10 -2.43 -2.88 7.99
N VAL A 11 -3.63 -2.87 7.43
CA VAL A 11 -4.88 -2.99 8.19
C VAL A 11 -5.20 -4.47 8.29
N VAL A 12 -4.89 -5.08 9.44
CA VAL A 12 -4.92 -6.55 9.57
C VAL A 12 -6.36 -7.04 9.81
N GLU A 13 -6.90 -6.72 10.98
CA GLU A 13 -8.19 -7.24 11.44
C GLU A 13 -8.80 -6.31 12.51
N GLY A 14 -10.12 -6.35 12.62
CA GLY A 14 -10.87 -5.70 13.69
C GLY A 14 -11.44 -6.74 14.66
N ARG A 15 -11.70 -6.33 15.90
CA ARG A 15 -12.39 -7.18 16.88
C ARG A 15 -13.37 -6.37 17.71
N SER A 16 -14.45 -7.05 18.12
CA SER A 16 -15.46 -6.49 19.03
C SER A 16 -16.02 -5.15 18.55
N LEU A 17 -16.21 -4.99 17.24
CA LEU A 17 -16.84 -3.80 16.68
C LEU A 17 -18.32 -3.77 17.10
N PRO A 18 -18.91 -2.59 17.34
CA PRO A 18 -20.33 -2.47 17.63
C PRO A 18 -21.15 -2.85 16.40
N ALA A 19 -22.30 -3.50 16.62
CA ALA A 19 -23.29 -3.69 15.57
C ALA A 19 -23.99 -2.37 15.28
N LYS A 20 -24.04 -2.01 14.01
CA LYS A 20 -24.68 -0.79 13.49
C LYS A 20 -25.91 -1.11 12.64
N ASP A 21 -25.93 -2.29 12.00
CA ASP A 21 -27.09 -2.81 11.30
C ASP A 21 -28.21 -3.27 12.23
N VAL A 22 -29.46 -3.16 11.73
CA VAL A 22 -30.65 -3.78 12.34
C VAL A 22 -30.52 -5.31 12.43
N SER A 23 -29.67 -5.94 11.62
CA SER A 23 -29.39 -7.39 11.68
C SER A 23 -28.55 -7.81 12.89
N GLY A 24 -28.03 -6.87 13.69
CA GLY A 24 -27.10 -7.16 14.78
C GLY A 24 -25.67 -7.43 14.29
N SER A 25 -25.32 -6.89 13.13
CA SER A 25 -24.00 -6.97 12.50
C SER A 25 -23.49 -5.57 12.11
N SER A 26 -22.34 -5.55 11.45
CA SER A 26 -21.83 -4.42 10.70
C SER A 26 -21.22 -4.94 9.40
N ASP A 27 -21.11 -4.08 8.40
CA ASP A 27 -20.40 -4.21 7.15
C ASP A 27 -19.13 -3.33 7.17
N PRO A 28 -18.15 -3.63 8.05
CA PRO A 28 -17.05 -2.70 8.31
C PRO A 28 -16.03 -2.61 7.18
N TYR A 29 -15.56 -1.39 6.95
CA TYR A 29 -14.38 -1.08 6.16
C TYR A 29 -13.53 0.00 6.84
N CYS A 30 -12.28 0.13 6.41
CA CYS A 30 -11.34 1.08 6.97
C CYS A 30 -10.88 2.10 5.92
N ILE A 31 -10.88 3.38 6.29
CA ILE A 31 -10.27 4.47 5.52
C ILE A 31 -8.96 4.87 6.19
N VAL A 32 -7.88 4.94 5.40
CA VAL A 32 -6.60 5.49 5.83
C VAL A 32 -6.49 6.92 5.31
N LYS A 33 -6.20 7.87 6.21
CA LYS A 33 -5.93 9.28 5.89
C LYS A 33 -4.52 9.66 6.31
N VAL A 34 -3.84 10.48 5.51
CA VAL A 34 -2.58 11.16 5.87
C VAL A 34 -2.84 12.65 5.80
N ASP A 35 -2.71 13.34 6.93
CA ASP A 35 -3.03 14.77 7.05
C ASP A 35 -4.35 15.17 6.36
N ASP A 36 -5.42 14.46 6.71
CA ASP A 36 -6.79 14.66 6.21
C ASP A 36 -7.03 14.25 4.73
N GLU A 37 -5.99 13.94 3.96
CA GLU A 37 -6.13 13.34 2.64
C GLU A 37 -6.42 11.84 2.79
N VAL A 38 -7.59 11.39 2.31
CA VAL A 38 -7.88 9.95 2.18
C VAL A 38 -6.90 9.34 1.19
N VAL A 39 -6.09 8.36 1.60
CA VAL A 39 -5.07 7.74 0.73
C VAL A 39 -5.45 6.32 0.31
N ALA A 40 -6.11 5.58 1.20
CA ALA A 40 -6.50 4.20 0.96
C ALA A 40 -7.85 3.88 1.61
N ARG A 41 -8.53 2.87 1.08
CA ARG A 41 -9.71 2.27 1.71
C ARG A 41 -9.67 0.75 1.52
N THR A 42 -9.93 0.01 2.59
CA THR A 42 -10.05 -1.45 2.53
C THR A 42 -11.35 -1.86 1.85
N ALA A 43 -11.41 -3.10 1.38
CA ALA A 43 -12.66 -3.71 0.97
C ALA A 43 -13.57 -3.95 2.19
N THR A 44 -14.87 -3.85 1.94
CA THR A 44 -15.90 -4.04 2.95
C THR A 44 -16.04 -5.52 3.28
N VAL A 45 -16.08 -5.83 4.57
CA VAL A 45 -16.31 -7.19 5.06
C VAL A 45 -17.74 -7.28 5.56
N TRP A 46 -18.61 -7.88 4.76
CA TRP A 46 -20.04 -7.94 5.05
C TRP A 46 -20.36 -8.80 6.28
N ARG A 47 -21.23 -8.29 7.16
CA ARG A 47 -21.85 -8.95 8.31
C ARG A 47 -20.84 -9.51 9.31
N SER A 48 -19.89 -8.68 9.73
CA SER A 48 -18.86 -9.06 10.68
C SER A 48 -18.58 -7.98 11.73
N LEU A 49 -18.51 -8.41 12.99
CA LEU A 49 -18.01 -7.58 14.10
C LEU A 49 -16.53 -7.85 14.41
N SER A 50 -15.91 -8.76 13.64
CA SER A 50 -14.48 -9.10 13.73
C SER A 50 -13.92 -9.33 12.33
N PRO A 51 -13.90 -8.27 11.49
CA PRO A 51 -13.49 -8.37 10.10
C PRO A 51 -12.00 -8.67 9.96
N PHE A 52 -11.64 -9.49 8.99
CA PHE A 52 -10.26 -9.65 8.53
C PHE A 52 -10.13 -8.97 7.17
N TRP A 53 -9.27 -7.95 7.08
CA TRP A 53 -8.95 -7.28 5.82
C TRP A 53 -7.64 -7.80 5.24
N GLY A 54 -6.59 -7.82 6.08
CA GLY A 54 -5.24 -8.24 5.68
C GLY A 54 -4.60 -7.38 4.59
N GLU A 55 -5.18 -6.23 4.26
CA GLU A 55 -4.76 -5.35 3.17
C GLU A 55 -3.56 -4.50 3.57
N GLU A 56 -2.60 -4.38 2.65
CA GLU A 56 -1.33 -3.69 2.85
C GLU A 56 -1.16 -2.61 1.79
N TYR A 57 -0.70 -1.44 2.23
CA TYR A 57 -0.46 -0.26 1.41
C TYR A 57 0.95 0.25 1.71
N THR A 58 1.73 0.47 0.66
CA THR A 58 2.93 1.31 0.77
C THR A 58 2.55 2.71 0.33
N LEU A 59 2.86 3.74 1.11
CA LEU A 59 2.54 5.13 0.79
C LEU A 59 3.85 5.90 0.64
N HIS A 60 4.08 6.51 -0.51
CA HIS A 60 5.16 7.49 -0.67
C HIS A 60 4.63 8.84 -0.20
N LEU A 61 5.27 9.44 0.80
CA LEU A 61 4.81 10.62 1.52
C LEU A 61 5.81 11.77 1.41
N PRO A 62 5.38 13.04 1.59
CA PRO A 62 6.29 14.12 1.89
C PRO A 62 6.94 13.92 3.27
N LEU A 63 8.10 14.53 3.47
CA LEU A 63 8.92 14.40 4.69
C LEU A 63 8.35 15.12 5.91
N ASP A 64 7.24 15.84 5.80
CA ASP A 64 6.69 16.72 6.82
C ASP A 64 5.23 16.40 7.16
N PHE A 65 4.79 15.17 6.87
CA PHE A 65 3.46 14.74 7.33
C PHE A 65 3.39 14.69 8.86
N HIS A 66 2.20 14.90 9.43
CA HIS A 66 2.03 15.05 10.88
C HIS A 66 1.37 13.81 11.51
N HIS A 67 0.29 13.32 10.90
CA HIS A 67 -0.45 12.19 11.45
C HIS A 67 -1.05 11.29 10.37
N VAL A 68 -1.29 10.04 10.76
CA VAL A 68 -1.99 9.02 9.98
C VAL A 68 -3.21 8.61 10.77
N ALA A 69 -4.39 8.69 10.16
CA ALA A 69 -5.66 8.35 10.79
C ALA A 69 -6.32 7.15 10.11
N PHE A 70 -6.91 6.28 10.92
CA PHE A 70 -7.64 5.09 10.51
C PHE A 70 -9.07 5.22 10.98
N TYR A 71 -10.01 5.34 10.06
CA TYR A 71 -11.44 5.38 10.37
C TYR A 71 -12.03 4.02 10.07
N VAL A 72 -12.81 3.47 10.99
CA VAL A 72 -13.65 2.32 10.72
C VAL A 72 -15.06 2.83 10.52
N LEU A 73 -15.66 2.46 9.40
CA LEU A 73 -17.03 2.82 9.04
C LEU A 73 -17.83 1.56 8.73
N ASP A 74 -19.13 1.67 8.89
CA ASP A 74 -20.12 0.70 8.45
C ASP A 74 -20.65 1.08 7.06
N GLU A 75 -20.56 0.20 6.07
CA GLU A 75 -21.09 0.52 4.73
C GLU A 75 -22.61 0.35 4.70
N ASP A 76 -23.32 1.46 4.52
CA ASP A 76 -24.77 1.48 4.49
C ASP A 76 -25.30 1.45 3.05
N THR A 77 -26.30 0.59 2.78
CA THR A 77 -26.90 0.52 1.44
C THR A 77 -27.70 1.78 1.09
N VAL A 78 -28.15 2.53 2.09
CA VAL A 78 -28.94 3.77 1.94
C VAL A 78 -28.53 4.76 3.03
N GLY A 79 -27.96 5.90 2.65
CA GLY A 79 -27.57 6.96 3.58
C GLY A 79 -26.07 7.26 3.52
N HIS A 80 -25.56 7.89 4.58
CA HIS A 80 -24.13 8.06 4.79
C HIS A 80 -23.65 6.96 5.73
N ASP A 81 -22.51 6.36 5.40
CA ASP A 81 -21.87 5.31 6.18
C ASP A 81 -21.62 5.74 7.64
N ASP A 82 -22.07 4.92 8.58
CA ASP A 82 -21.92 5.18 10.01
C ASP A 82 -20.46 5.04 10.46
N VAL A 83 -19.91 6.09 11.06
CA VAL A 83 -18.57 6.01 11.67
C VAL A 83 -18.63 5.17 12.94
N ILE A 84 -17.84 4.09 12.96
CA ILE A 84 -17.67 3.21 14.12
C ILE A 84 -16.67 3.81 15.10
N GLY A 85 -15.52 4.27 14.60
CA GLY A 85 -14.49 4.89 15.41
C GLY A 85 -13.23 5.25 14.62
N LYS A 86 -12.26 5.86 15.30
CA LYS A 86 -11.00 6.35 14.72
C LYS A 86 -9.80 5.92 15.55
N ILE A 87 -8.65 5.79 14.90
CA ILE A 87 -7.32 5.78 15.53
C ILE A 87 -6.50 6.87 14.84
N SER A 88 -5.79 7.70 15.61
CA SER A 88 -4.85 8.69 15.07
C SER A 88 -3.46 8.39 15.60
N LEU A 89 -2.49 8.24 14.70
CA LEU A 89 -1.09 8.02 15.04
C LEU A 89 -0.28 9.23 14.56
N SER A 90 0.40 9.91 15.48
CA SER A 90 1.34 10.96 15.10
C SER A 90 2.60 10.34 14.49
N ARG A 91 3.32 11.12 13.69
CA ARG A 91 4.62 10.69 13.15
C ARG A 91 5.58 10.29 14.26
N GLU A 92 5.64 11.06 15.35
CA GLU A 92 6.51 10.79 16.49
C GLU A 92 6.19 9.42 17.10
N ALA A 93 4.91 9.10 17.28
CA ALA A 93 4.46 7.80 17.79
C ALA A 93 4.86 6.64 16.87
N ILE A 94 4.79 6.83 15.54
CA ILE A 94 5.20 5.81 14.56
C ILE A 94 6.72 5.60 14.60
N THR A 95 7.50 6.68 14.75
CA THR A 95 8.97 6.64 14.77
C THR A 95 9.58 6.30 16.12
N ALA A 96 8.78 6.17 17.18
CA ALA A 96 9.26 5.86 18.52
C ALA A 96 9.95 4.49 18.61
N ASP A 97 9.52 3.51 17.81
CA ASP A 97 10.21 2.22 17.60
C ASP A 97 10.64 2.11 16.12
N PRO A 98 11.92 1.88 15.79
CA PRO A 98 12.38 1.67 14.42
C PRO A 98 11.72 0.51 13.66
N ARG A 99 11.13 -0.46 14.38
CA ARG A 99 10.35 -1.56 13.79
C ARG A 99 8.94 -1.14 13.41
N GLY A 100 8.50 0.05 13.86
CA GLY A 100 7.14 0.53 13.73
C GLY A 100 6.21 -0.09 14.78
N ILE A 101 4.91 0.03 14.52
CA ILE A 101 3.83 -0.43 15.38
C ILE A 101 3.30 -1.75 14.81
N ASP A 102 3.16 -2.80 15.63
CA ASP A 102 2.40 -4.04 15.34
C ASP A 102 1.62 -4.43 16.60
N SER A 103 0.42 -3.86 16.76
CA SER A 103 -0.35 -4.02 17.99
C SER A 103 -1.86 -3.85 17.76
N TRP A 104 -2.63 -4.28 18.76
CA TRP A 104 -4.04 -3.93 18.89
C TRP A 104 -4.18 -2.54 19.47
N ILE A 105 -4.90 -1.67 18.79
CA ILE A 105 -5.17 -0.29 19.20
C ILE A 105 -6.68 -0.10 19.29
N SER A 106 -7.15 0.42 20.42
CA SER A 106 -8.57 0.68 20.66
C SER A 106 -9.07 1.83 19.80
N LEU A 107 -10.29 1.70 19.28
CA LEU A 107 -10.96 2.78 18.55
C LEU A 107 -11.44 3.84 19.53
N SER A 108 -11.22 5.12 19.19
CA SER A 108 -11.80 6.26 19.88
C SER A 108 -13.08 6.73 19.16
N ARG A 109 -13.98 7.38 19.90
CA ARG A 109 -15.13 8.05 19.29
C ARG A 109 -14.64 9.18 18.39
N VAL A 110 -15.36 9.38 17.29
CA VAL A 110 -15.15 10.53 16.42
C VAL A 110 -16.05 11.65 16.91
N ASP A 111 -15.43 12.70 17.45
CA ASP A 111 -16.10 13.96 17.77
C ASP A 111 -16.11 14.82 16.49
N PRO A 112 -17.28 15.12 15.89
CA PRO A 112 -17.35 15.98 14.71
C PRO A 112 -16.67 17.34 14.91
N ASP A 113 -16.65 17.89 16.13
CA ASP A 113 -15.97 19.15 16.45
C ASP A 113 -14.44 18.99 16.47
N ALA A 114 -13.94 17.77 16.64
CA ALA A 114 -12.51 17.47 16.59
C ALA A 114 -12.01 17.17 15.15
N GLU A 115 -12.93 16.94 14.21
CA GLU A 115 -12.65 16.70 12.79
C GLU A 115 -12.46 18.02 12.04
N VAL A 116 -11.33 18.67 12.33
CA VAL A 116 -10.93 19.94 11.72
C VAL A 116 -10.10 19.69 10.47
N GLN A 117 -10.41 20.42 9.39
CA GLN A 117 -9.69 20.37 8.12
C GLN A 117 -9.39 21.79 7.63
N GLY A 118 -8.23 21.98 7.00
CA GLY A 118 -7.93 23.17 6.22
C GLY A 118 -6.91 24.10 6.87
N GLU A 119 -6.66 25.22 6.19
CA GLU A 119 -5.71 26.25 6.63
C GLU A 119 -6.36 27.64 6.55
N ILE A 120 -5.97 28.53 7.45
CA ILE A 120 -6.32 29.96 7.42
C ILE A 120 -5.08 30.82 7.14
N ARG A 121 -5.24 31.85 6.31
CA ARG A 121 -4.21 32.86 6.06
C ARG A 121 -4.48 34.10 6.89
N LEU A 122 -3.51 34.47 7.73
CA LEU A 122 -3.59 35.62 8.62
C LEU A 122 -2.37 36.53 8.43
N ALA A 123 -2.57 37.83 8.62
CA ALA A 123 -1.49 38.79 8.85
C ALA A 123 -1.81 39.61 10.10
N VAL A 124 -1.00 39.42 11.14
CA VAL A 124 -1.20 40.03 12.46
C VAL A 124 -0.14 41.08 12.68
N GLN A 125 -0.55 42.24 13.21
CA GLN A 125 0.34 43.30 13.63
C GLN A 125 -0.03 43.74 15.04
N VAL A 126 0.97 43.89 15.90
CA VAL A 126 0.80 44.46 17.24
C VAL A 126 1.54 45.79 17.27
N LEU A 127 0.81 46.85 17.61
CA LEU A 127 1.32 48.21 17.74
C LEU A 127 1.15 48.64 19.20
N GLU A 128 2.19 49.23 19.79
CA GLU A 128 2.11 49.80 21.13
C GLU A 128 2.15 51.33 21.04
N ASP A 129 1.16 52.01 21.64
CA ASP A 129 1.11 53.47 21.75
C ASP A 129 0.84 53.91 23.21
N VAL A 130 0.89 55.22 23.45
CA VAL A 130 0.60 55.81 24.78
C VAL A 130 -0.81 55.53 25.31
N ARG A 131 -1.72 55.03 24.47
CA ARG A 131 -3.11 54.70 24.82
C ARG A 131 -3.31 53.19 25.03
N GLY A 132 -2.30 52.35 24.80
CA GLY A 132 -2.34 50.92 25.05
C GLY A 132 -1.75 50.10 23.90
N ARG A 133 -2.09 48.80 23.87
CA ARG A 133 -1.71 47.91 22.77
C ARG A 133 -2.85 47.81 21.78
N CYS A 134 -2.54 47.94 20.49
CA CYS A 134 -3.47 47.75 19.39
C CYS A 134 -3.06 46.52 18.58
N LEU A 135 -3.97 45.54 18.49
CA LEU A 135 -3.79 44.37 17.65
C LEU A 135 -4.63 44.51 16.39
N ARG A 136 -3.99 44.40 15.23
CA ARG A 136 -4.65 44.32 13.92
C ARG A 136 -4.54 42.89 13.42
N CYS A 137 -5.66 42.20 13.31
CA CYS A 137 -5.73 40.86 12.71
C CYS A 137 -6.38 40.96 11.34
N HIS A 138 -5.59 40.84 10.28
CA HIS A 138 -6.09 40.74 8.92
C HIS A 138 -6.41 39.28 8.60
N VAL A 139 -7.71 38.99 8.54
CA VAL A 139 -8.25 37.68 8.16
C VAL A 139 -8.43 37.66 6.66
N LEU A 140 -7.47 37.06 5.95
CA LEU A 140 -7.40 37.13 4.48
C LEU A 140 -8.34 36.10 3.84
N GLN A 141 -8.06 34.82 4.06
CA GLN A 141 -8.75 33.72 3.38
C GLN A 141 -8.51 32.39 4.10
N ALA A 142 -9.33 31.39 3.82
CA ALA A 142 -9.08 30.01 4.22
C ALA A 142 -9.22 29.07 3.01
N ARG A 143 -8.71 27.84 3.14
CA ARG A 143 -8.83 26.81 2.11
C ARG A 143 -8.99 25.42 2.69
N ASP A 144 -9.58 24.54 1.88
CA ASP A 144 -9.77 23.12 2.17
C ASP A 144 -10.52 22.89 3.49
N LEU A 145 -11.47 23.77 3.84
CA LEU A 145 -12.28 23.66 5.06
C LEU A 145 -13.13 22.38 5.07
N ALA A 146 -13.48 21.85 6.24
CA ALA A 146 -14.36 20.69 6.36
C ALA A 146 -15.75 20.99 5.74
N PRO A 147 -16.35 20.08 4.94
CA PRO A 147 -17.70 20.27 4.44
C PRO A 147 -18.73 19.91 5.52
N ARG A 148 -19.42 20.90 6.10
CA ARG A 148 -20.48 20.62 7.10
C ARG A 148 -21.88 20.61 6.51
N ASP A 149 -22.09 21.29 5.39
CA ASP A 149 -23.37 21.24 4.69
C ASP A 149 -23.56 19.93 3.92
N ILE A 150 -24.82 19.48 3.84
CA ILE A 150 -25.27 18.39 2.93
C ILE A 150 -24.89 18.66 1.47
N SER A 151 -24.70 19.92 1.10
CA SER A 151 -24.29 20.30 -0.26
C SER A 151 -22.81 20.03 -0.57
N GLY A 152 -22.03 19.56 0.41
CA GLY A 152 -20.59 19.34 0.31
C GLY A 152 -19.78 20.63 0.39
N THR A 153 -20.34 21.67 1.01
CA THR A 153 -19.70 22.98 1.23
C THR A 153 -19.87 23.42 2.69
N SER A 154 -19.51 24.67 2.97
CA SER A 154 -19.79 25.36 4.23
C SER A 154 -20.15 26.82 3.95
N ASP A 155 -20.70 27.51 4.93
CA ASP A 155 -20.94 28.94 5.03
C ASP A 155 -19.96 29.59 6.05
N PRO A 156 -18.64 29.59 5.80
CA PRO A 156 -17.64 29.95 6.81
C PRO A 156 -17.61 31.44 7.21
N PHE A 157 -17.37 31.68 8.50
CA PHE A 157 -16.95 32.97 9.08
C PHE A 157 -15.87 32.76 10.15
N ALA A 158 -15.06 33.79 10.42
CA ALA A 158 -14.02 33.74 11.45
C ALA A 158 -14.38 34.65 12.64
N ARG A 159 -14.14 34.15 13.85
CA ARG A 159 -14.25 34.89 15.11
C ARG A 159 -12.86 35.02 15.73
N VAL A 160 -12.40 36.26 15.88
CA VAL A 160 -11.09 36.58 16.45
C VAL A 160 -11.26 37.04 17.88
N PHE A 161 -10.51 36.44 18.80
CA PHE A 161 -10.48 36.75 20.21
C PHE A 161 -9.11 37.29 20.60
N TRP A 162 -9.12 38.40 21.34
CA TRP A 162 -7.93 38.91 22.00
C TRP A 162 -8.31 39.47 23.38
N GLY A 163 -7.82 38.82 24.43
CA GLY A 163 -8.23 39.09 25.81
C GLY A 163 -9.71 38.80 26.02
N SER A 164 -10.46 39.80 26.49
CA SER A 164 -11.91 39.71 26.69
C SER A 164 -12.73 40.20 25.49
N GLN A 165 -12.09 40.62 24.40
CA GLN A 165 -12.75 41.14 23.21
C GLN A 165 -12.85 40.08 22.12
N SER A 166 -13.94 40.13 21.36
CA SER A 166 -14.10 39.33 20.15
C SER A 166 -14.74 40.15 19.03
N LEU A 167 -14.29 39.89 17.80
CA LEU A 167 -14.87 40.44 16.56
C LEU A 167 -15.02 39.31 15.54
N GLU A 168 -15.96 39.46 14.62
CA GLU A 168 -16.28 38.48 13.59
C GLU A 168 -16.14 39.06 12.19
N THR A 169 -15.80 38.21 11.23
CA THR A 169 -15.86 38.54 9.80
C THR A 169 -17.28 38.35 9.25
N SER A 170 -17.50 38.80 8.02
CA SER A 170 -18.69 38.40 7.27
C SER A 170 -18.74 36.89 6.98
N THR A 171 -19.95 36.35 6.83
CA THR A 171 -20.18 34.96 6.41
C THR A 171 -20.15 34.85 4.89
N ILE A 172 -19.32 33.94 4.35
CA ILE A 172 -19.28 33.66 2.91
C ILE A 172 -19.97 32.33 2.66
N LYS A 173 -21.04 32.32 1.88
CA LYS A 173 -21.87 31.13 1.69
C LYS A 173 -21.34 30.15 0.64
N LYS A 174 -21.57 28.86 0.86
CA LYS A 174 -21.38 27.74 -0.08
C LYS A 174 -19.98 27.66 -0.64
N THR A 175 -18.98 27.73 0.24
CA THR A 175 -17.58 27.62 -0.12
C THR A 175 -16.75 26.97 0.97
N ARG A 176 -15.76 26.18 0.56
CA ARG A 176 -14.69 25.66 1.43
C ARG A 176 -13.40 26.49 1.31
N PHE A 177 -13.45 27.57 0.53
CA PHE A 177 -12.34 28.44 0.13
C PHE A 177 -12.72 29.92 0.27
N PRO A 178 -13.14 30.37 1.46
CA PRO A 178 -13.57 31.75 1.66
C PRO A 178 -12.42 32.75 1.52
N HIS A 179 -12.73 33.92 0.98
CA HIS A 179 -11.83 35.06 0.87
C HIS A 179 -12.51 36.30 1.47
N TRP A 180 -12.25 36.54 2.76
CA TRP A 180 -12.84 37.65 3.51
C TRP A 180 -12.15 38.98 3.23
N ASP A 181 -10.81 39.01 3.32
CA ASP A 181 -10.00 40.22 3.23
C ASP A 181 -10.42 41.31 4.23
N GLU A 182 -10.70 40.91 5.48
CA GLU A 182 -11.23 41.78 6.54
C GLU A 182 -10.19 42.03 7.63
N VAL A 183 -10.06 43.29 8.08
CA VAL A 183 -9.14 43.68 9.16
C VAL A 183 -9.94 43.96 10.44
N LEU A 184 -9.68 43.15 11.47
CA LEU A 184 -10.29 43.29 12.79
C LEU A 184 -9.29 43.96 13.74
N GLU A 185 -9.66 45.14 14.26
CA GLU A 185 -8.82 45.93 15.16
C GLU A 185 -9.30 45.83 16.60
N PHE A 186 -8.37 45.50 17.51
CA PHE A 186 -8.61 45.42 18.94
C PHE A 186 -7.73 46.40 19.69
N ARG A 187 -8.19 46.88 20.85
CA ARG A 187 -7.40 47.75 21.74
C ARG A 187 -7.51 47.29 23.18
N GLU A 188 -6.37 46.98 23.79
CA GLU A 188 -6.27 46.66 25.22
C GLU A 188 -5.54 47.77 25.97
N LEU A 189 -6.00 48.03 27.19
CA LEU A 189 -5.27 48.84 28.16
C LEU A 189 -3.95 48.14 28.54
N PRO A 190 -2.94 48.89 29.04
CA PRO A 190 -1.69 48.30 29.52
C PRO A 190 -1.96 47.23 30.59
N GLY A 191 -1.56 45.98 30.33
CA GLY A 191 -1.84 44.83 31.19
C GLY A 191 -1.11 43.56 30.76
N ALA A 192 -1.43 42.43 31.39
CA ALA A 192 -0.87 41.12 31.01
C ALA A 192 -1.12 40.84 29.52
N PRO A 193 -0.15 40.31 28.77
CA PRO A 193 -0.30 40.13 27.33
C PRO A 193 -1.17 38.91 27.02
N SER A 194 -2.30 39.16 26.34
CA SER A 194 -3.30 38.14 25.99
C SER A 194 -2.89 37.34 24.74
N PRO A 195 -3.18 36.02 24.68
CA PRO A 195 -3.05 35.25 23.45
C PRO A 195 -4.08 35.70 22.41
N LEU A 196 -3.77 35.51 21.13
CA LEU A 196 -4.69 35.69 20.02
C LEU A 196 -5.26 34.33 19.64
N ARG A 197 -6.58 34.20 19.64
CA ARG A 197 -7.26 33.00 19.13
C ARG A 197 -8.15 33.38 17.95
N VAL A 198 -8.07 32.61 16.88
CA VAL A 198 -8.93 32.77 15.71
C VAL A 198 -9.68 31.47 15.49
N GLU A 199 -11.01 31.51 15.58
CA GLU A 199 -11.88 30.36 15.40
C GLU A 199 -12.65 30.51 14.08
N LEU A 200 -12.81 29.42 13.34
CA LEU A 200 -13.63 29.36 12.13
C LEU A 200 -14.87 28.53 12.43
N TRP A 201 -15.98 28.98 11.87
CA TRP A 201 -17.30 28.42 12.13
C TRP A 201 -18.08 28.37 10.82
N ASP A 202 -18.89 27.33 10.67
CA ASP A 202 -19.91 27.22 9.64
C ASP A 202 -21.19 27.88 10.15
N TRP A 203 -21.75 28.80 9.37
CA TRP A 203 -22.99 29.45 9.77
C TRP A 203 -24.20 28.59 9.37
N ASP A 204 -24.96 28.17 10.36
CA ASP A 204 -26.18 27.40 10.13
C ASP A 204 -27.42 28.26 10.33
N MET A 205 -28.34 28.20 9.35
CA MET A 205 -29.63 28.89 9.46
C MET A 205 -30.51 28.30 10.58
N VAL A 206 -30.34 27.02 10.90
CA VAL A 206 -31.11 26.29 11.91
C VAL A 206 -30.17 25.43 12.74
N GLY A 207 -30.02 25.75 14.02
CA GLY A 207 -29.18 24.98 14.95
C GLY A 207 -28.04 25.80 15.54
N LYS A 208 -27.01 25.10 16.03
CA LYS A 208 -25.74 25.71 16.42
C LYS A 208 -24.81 25.65 15.22
N ASN A 209 -24.04 26.71 15.02
CA ASN A 209 -22.97 26.76 14.03
C ASN A 209 -21.96 25.63 14.27
N ASP A 210 -21.59 24.92 13.20
CA ASP A 210 -20.60 23.86 13.28
C ASP A 210 -19.17 24.43 13.33
N PHE A 211 -18.33 23.85 14.19
CA PHE A 211 -16.94 24.30 14.31
C PHE A 211 -16.10 23.82 13.12
N LEU A 212 -15.33 24.73 12.51
CA LEU A 212 -14.46 24.41 11.37
C LEU A 212 -12.98 24.33 11.75
N GLY A 213 -12.60 24.80 12.95
CA GLY A 213 -11.22 24.76 13.44
C GLY A 213 -10.73 26.08 14.01
N MET A 214 -9.58 26.07 14.68
CA MET A 214 -8.99 27.28 15.25
C MET A 214 -7.47 27.35 15.09
N VAL A 215 -6.92 28.53 15.31
CA VAL A 215 -5.49 28.76 15.54
C VAL A 215 -5.33 29.64 16.78
N GLU A 216 -4.32 29.34 17.60
CA GLU A 216 -4.02 30.12 18.79
C GLU A 216 -2.53 30.49 18.80
N PHE A 217 -2.24 31.75 19.08
CA PHE A 217 -0.89 32.30 19.16
C PHE A 217 -0.66 32.89 20.54
N SER A 218 0.39 32.41 21.21
CA SER A 218 0.78 32.95 22.50
C SER A 218 1.25 34.40 22.37
N SER A 219 1.15 35.16 23.47
CA SER A 219 1.60 36.54 23.51
C SER A 219 3.08 36.73 23.14
N GLN A 220 3.93 35.74 23.46
CA GLN A 220 5.35 35.75 23.08
C GLN A 220 5.53 35.72 21.56
N VAL A 221 4.77 34.87 20.86
CA VAL A 221 4.80 34.78 19.39
C VAL A 221 4.36 36.10 18.78
N LEU A 222 3.28 36.69 19.29
CA LEU A 222 2.75 37.97 18.81
C LEU A 222 3.77 39.12 18.93
N GLN A 223 4.63 39.12 19.94
CA GLN A 223 5.64 40.16 20.16
C GLN A 223 6.91 39.94 19.33
N GLN A 224 7.39 38.70 19.24
CA GLN A 224 8.68 38.40 18.60
C GLN A 224 8.54 38.22 17.08
N LYS A 225 7.50 37.50 16.65
CA LYS A 225 7.27 37.15 15.26
C LYS A 225 5.76 37.09 14.99
N PRO A 226 5.11 38.26 14.81
CA PRO A 226 3.69 38.32 14.54
C PRO A 226 3.27 37.36 13.41
N PRO A 227 2.20 36.57 13.59
CA PRO A 227 1.73 35.61 12.60
C PRO A 227 1.47 36.27 11.24
N ASN A 228 2.20 35.82 10.21
CA ASN A 228 1.98 36.25 8.83
C ASN A 228 2.18 35.04 7.90
N GLY A 229 1.10 34.52 7.34
CA GLY A 229 1.15 33.34 6.47
C GLY A 229 -0.07 32.43 6.60
N TRP A 230 0.09 31.20 6.14
CA TRP A 230 -0.90 30.12 6.25
C TRP A 230 -0.66 29.33 7.54
N PHE A 231 -1.74 28.98 8.23
CA PHE A 231 -1.73 28.23 9.48
C PHE A 231 -2.76 27.11 9.40
N ARG A 232 -2.34 25.89 9.75
CA ARG A 232 -3.23 24.74 9.83
C ARG A 232 -4.23 24.92 10.96
N LEU A 233 -5.49 24.64 10.68
CA LEU A 233 -6.55 24.66 11.69
C LEU A 233 -6.39 23.46 12.62
N LEU A 234 -6.63 23.67 13.91
CA LEU A 234 -6.57 22.64 14.94
C LEU A 234 -7.93 22.51 15.64
N PRO A 235 -8.25 21.33 16.19
CA PRO A 235 -9.41 21.17 17.07
C PRO A 235 -9.24 21.96 18.36
N PHE A 236 -10.34 22.14 19.12
CA PHE A 236 -10.23 22.68 20.47
C PHE A 236 -9.38 21.75 21.35
N PRO A 237 -8.51 22.29 22.22
CA PRO A 237 -7.84 21.49 23.23
C PRO A 237 -8.87 21.04 24.27
N ARG A 238 -9.43 19.83 24.08
CA ARG A 238 -10.25 19.13 25.08
C ARG A 238 -9.39 18.04 25.73
N ALA A 239 -9.56 17.84 27.03
CA ALA A 239 -9.11 16.60 27.65
C ALA A 239 -9.94 15.47 27.04
N GLU A 240 -9.30 14.37 26.63
CA GLU A 240 -10.01 13.17 26.19
C GLU A 240 -10.91 12.72 27.35
N GLU A 241 -12.19 13.09 27.31
CA GLU A 241 -13.18 12.52 28.21
C GLU A 241 -13.45 11.10 27.72
N ASP A 242 -12.94 10.12 28.48
CA ASP A 242 -13.26 8.70 28.36
C ASP A 242 -14.76 8.49 28.61
N ALA A 243 -15.58 8.84 27.61
CA ALA A 243 -17.01 8.60 27.62
C ALA A 243 -17.26 7.10 27.37
N GLY A 244 -17.18 6.34 28.47
CA GLY A 244 -17.28 4.89 28.61
C GLY A 244 -18.00 4.13 27.49
N GLY A 245 -17.24 3.27 26.82
CA GLY A 245 -17.70 2.21 25.93
C GLY A 245 -16.59 1.79 24.96
N SER A 246 -16.20 0.51 24.97
CA SER A 246 -15.24 -0.03 24.01
C SER A 246 -15.88 -0.09 22.61
N LEU A 247 -15.33 0.66 21.65
CA LEU A 247 -15.74 0.62 20.23
C LEU A 247 -15.09 -0.55 19.46
N GLY A 248 -14.46 -1.47 20.18
CA GLY A 248 -13.59 -2.49 19.61
C GLY A 248 -12.17 -1.97 19.38
N ALA A 249 -11.38 -2.76 18.66
CA ALA A 249 -9.99 -2.46 18.37
C ALA A 249 -9.61 -2.91 16.97
N LEU A 250 -8.62 -2.22 16.38
CA LEU A 250 -7.95 -2.64 15.16
C LEU A 250 -6.57 -3.19 15.48
N ARG A 251 -6.18 -4.25 14.78
CA ARG A 251 -4.80 -4.67 14.70
C ARG A 251 -4.15 -3.99 13.50
N LEU A 252 -3.20 -3.11 13.76
CA LEU A 252 -2.50 -2.34 12.75
C LEU A 252 -1.02 -2.72 12.73
N LYS A 253 -0.44 -2.76 11.53
CA LYS A 253 1.01 -2.68 11.36
C LYS A 253 1.37 -1.41 10.61
N VAL A 254 2.17 -0.54 11.21
CA VAL A 254 2.52 0.77 10.63
C VAL A 254 4.00 1.02 10.82
N ARG A 255 4.74 1.18 9.72
CA ARG A 255 6.18 1.45 9.76
C ARG A 255 6.53 2.59 8.83
N LEU A 256 7.13 3.64 9.38
CA LEU A 256 7.70 4.74 8.59
C LEU A 256 9.17 4.45 8.29
N THR A 257 9.54 4.63 7.03
CA THR A 257 10.90 4.44 6.54
C THR A 257 11.32 5.71 5.79
N GLU A 258 12.28 6.43 6.36
CA GLU A 258 12.81 7.67 5.78
C GLU A 258 14.22 7.46 5.25
N ASP A 259 14.31 7.55 3.93
CA ASP A 259 15.48 7.15 3.18
C ASP A 259 16.10 8.34 2.49
N ARG A 260 17.41 8.38 2.64
CA ARG A 260 18.28 9.33 1.97
C ARG A 260 19.07 8.55 0.94
N VAL A 261 18.66 8.64 -0.31
CA VAL A 261 19.24 7.87 -1.41
C VAL A 261 20.40 8.66 -2.02
N LEU A 262 21.60 8.08 -1.95
CA LEU A 262 22.80 8.58 -2.60
C LEU A 262 22.71 8.39 -4.12
N PRO A 263 23.50 9.13 -4.92
CA PRO A 263 23.61 8.84 -6.34
C PRO A 263 24.19 7.44 -6.61
N SER A 264 23.72 6.78 -7.66
CA SER A 264 24.16 5.45 -8.11
C SER A 264 25.66 5.12 -8.01
N PRO A 265 26.61 6.02 -8.35
CA PRO A 265 28.04 5.72 -8.25
C PRO A 265 28.50 5.28 -6.85
N TYR A 266 27.86 5.75 -5.78
CA TYR A 266 28.20 5.38 -4.41
C TYR A 266 27.77 3.96 -4.06
N TYR A 267 26.66 3.48 -4.65
CA TYR A 267 26.14 2.14 -4.39
C TYR A 267 26.85 1.04 -5.19
N LYS A 268 27.60 1.42 -6.23
CA LYS A 268 28.26 0.49 -7.14
C LYS A 268 29.07 -0.61 -6.41
N PRO A 269 29.95 -0.30 -5.43
CA PRO A 269 30.71 -1.33 -4.72
C PRO A 269 29.83 -2.35 -3.99
N LEU A 270 28.73 -1.90 -3.38
CA LEU A 270 27.78 -2.79 -2.70
C LEU A 270 27.04 -3.68 -3.71
N THR A 271 26.57 -3.10 -4.82
CA THR A 271 25.88 -3.88 -5.86
C THR A 271 26.79 -4.93 -6.49
N GLU A 272 28.06 -4.60 -6.74
CA GLU A 272 29.05 -5.54 -7.28
C GLU A 272 29.28 -6.71 -6.32
N LEU A 273 29.43 -6.46 -5.01
CA LEU A 273 29.55 -7.52 -3.99
C LEU A 273 28.33 -8.45 -3.93
N LEU A 274 27.12 -7.91 -4.08
CA LEU A 274 25.89 -8.70 -4.12
C LEU A 274 25.83 -9.56 -5.41
N MET A 275 26.22 -9.00 -6.55
CA MET A 275 26.28 -9.73 -7.83
C MET A 275 27.33 -10.83 -7.80
N GLU A 276 28.53 -10.57 -7.28
CA GLU A 276 29.60 -11.56 -7.06
C GLU A 276 29.07 -12.74 -6.24
N SER A 277 28.27 -12.48 -5.21
CA SER A 277 27.69 -13.52 -4.35
C SER A 277 26.76 -14.46 -5.11
N ALA A 278 25.95 -13.94 -6.03
CA ALA A 278 24.97 -14.73 -6.78
C ALA A 278 25.60 -15.49 -7.96
N LEU A 279 26.66 -14.94 -8.55
CA LEU A 279 27.36 -15.50 -9.69
C LEU A 279 28.52 -16.43 -9.30
N GLY A 280 28.94 -16.39 -8.04
CA GLY A 280 30.05 -17.18 -7.51
C GLY A 280 29.81 -18.70 -7.51
N PRO A 281 30.88 -19.51 -7.43
CA PRO A 281 30.80 -20.97 -7.38
C PRO A 281 30.18 -21.46 -6.06
N ALA A 282 29.52 -22.62 -6.11
CA ALA A 282 28.74 -23.16 -4.98
C ALA A 282 29.55 -23.43 -3.70
N GLU A 283 30.87 -23.63 -3.82
CA GLU A 283 31.80 -23.85 -2.71
C GLU A 283 32.03 -22.58 -1.86
N GLU A 284 31.69 -21.40 -2.39
CA GLU A 284 31.87 -20.09 -1.73
C GLU A 284 30.58 -19.57 -1.06
N ASP A 285 29.48 -20.32 -1.16
CA ASP A 285 28.14 -19.93 -0.70
C ASP A 285 28.02 -19.67 0.81
N VAL A 286 28.88 -20.29 1.61
CA VAL A 286 28.85 -20.18 3.08
C VAL A 286 29.42 -18.84 3.57
N ALA A 287 30.08 -18.08 2.69
CA ALA A 287 30.91 -16.93 3.05
C ALA A 287 30.57 -15.63 2.32
N SER A 288 29.52 -15.61 1.49
CA SER A 288 29.23 -14.46 0.65
C SER A 288 28.48 -13.34 1.41
N PRO A 289 28.57 -12.09 0.94
CA PRO A 289 27.75 -10.98 1.43
C PRO A 289 26.24 -11.29 1.55
N LEU A 290 25.67 -12.07 0.63
CA LEU A 290 24.26 -12.51 0.72
C LEU A 290 24.01 -13.50 1.87
N ALA A 291 24.96 -14.40 2.15
CA ALA A 291 24.86 -15.33 3.28
C ALA A 291 24.87 -14.59 4.62
N VAL A 292 25.79 -13.65 4.74
CA VAL A 292 25.89 -12.74 5.87
C VAL A 292 24.59 -11.96 6.08
N LEU A 293 24.07 -11.37 5.01
CA LEU A 293 22.84 -10.61 5.05
C LEU A 293 21.66 -11.47 5.54
N GLU A 294 21.54 -12.71 5.05
CA GLU A 294 20.51 -13.64 5.53
C GLU A 294 20.63 -13.93 7.03
N GLU A 295 21.85 -14.16 7.54
CA GLU A 295 22.09 -14.43 8.97
C GLU A 295 21.72 -13.25 9.87
N LEU A 296 21.99 -12.03 9.41
CA LEU A 296 21.74 -10.80 10.16
C LEU A 296 20.27 -10.34 10.09
N THR A 297 19.51 -10.82 9.10
CA THR A 297 18.14 -10.37 8.89
C THR A 297 17.19 -11.02 9.89
N LEU A 298 16.60 -10.18 10.74
CA LEU A 298 15.53 -10.57 11.66
C LEU A 298 14.31 -11.13 10.89
N GLY A 299 13.59 -12.07 11.52
CA GLY A 299 12.52 -12.81 10.86
C GLY A 299 11.33 -11.97 10.38
N ASP A 300 11.12 -10.80 10.98
CA ASP A 300 10.08 -9.82 10.62
C ASP A 300 10.46 -8.98 9.38
N CYS A 301 11.75 -8.70 9.17
CA CYS A 301 12.26 -7.94 8.02
C CYS A 301 12.59 -8.81 6.80
N ARG A 302 12.64 -10.14 6.97
CA ARG A 302 13.04 -11.09 5.91
C ARG A 302 12.17 -11.02 4.66
N GLN A 303 10.88 -10.77 4.84
CA GLN A 303 9.92 -10.62 3.73
C GLN A 303 10.23 -9.37 2.89
N ASP A 304 10.43 -8.23 3.54
CA ASP A 304 10.77 -6.97 2.87
C ASP A 304 12.10 -7.10 2.16
N LEU A 305 13.15 -7.60 2.84
CA LEU A 305 14.44 -7.82 2.21
C LEU A 305 14.36 -8.73 0.98
N ALA A 306 13.61 -9.83 1.06
CA ALA A 306 13.39 -10.73 -0.08
C ALA A 306 12.79 -9.98 -1.26
N THR A 307 11.76 -9.14 -1.03
CA THR A 307 11.16 -8.31 -2.07
C THR A 307 12.19 -7.37 -2.71
N LYS A 308 13.02 -6.70 -1.90
CA LYS A 308 14.05 -5.76 -2.36
C LYS A 308 15.14 -6.42 -3.19
N LEU A 309 15.68 -7.54 -2.72
CA LEU A 309 16.70 -8.30 -3.44
C LEU A 309 16.15 -8.87 -4.75
N VAL A 310 14.96 -9.49 -4.73
CA VAL A 310 14.34 -10.02 -5.96
C VAL A 310 14.16 -8.91 -6.99
N LYS A 311 13.68 -7.73 -6.58
CA LYS A 311 13.56 -6.56 -7.47
C LYS A 311 14.89 -6.12 -8.07
N LEU A 312 15.96 -6.00 -7.27
CA LEU A 312 17.30 -5.66 -7.75
C LEU A 312 17.81 -6.67 -8.77
N PHE A 313 17.80 -7.96 -8.42
CA PHE A 313 18.31 -9.02 -9.29
C PHE A 313 17.45 -9.21 -10.54
N LEU A 314 16.13 -8.99 -10.47
CA LEU A 314 15.29 -8.91 -11.67
C LEU A 314 15.73 -7.77 -12.59
N GLY A 315 15.98 -6.58 -12.04
CA GLY A 315 16.46 -5.42 -12.79
C GLY A 315 17.81 -5.61 -13.44
N TRP A 316 18.70 -6.35 -12.78
CA TRP A 316 20.02 -6.70 -13.34
C TRP A 316 19.97 -7.85 -14.34
N GLY A 317 18.81 -8.49 -14.55
CA GLY A 317 18.70 -9.71 -15.37
C GLY A 317 19.35 -10.94 -14.73
N LEU A 318 19.56 -10.92 -13.41
CA LEU A 318 20.27 -11.93 -12.62
C LEU A 318 19.36 -12.66 -11.61
N ALA A 319 18.03 -12.57 -11.77
CA ALA A 319 17.09 -13.24 -10.87
C ALA A 319 17.26 -14.77 -10.84
N GLY A 320 17.51 -15.41 -11.99
CA GLY A 320 17.78 -16.85 -12.05
C GLY A 320 18.98 -17.27 -11.21
N PRO A 321 20.19 -16.72 -11.48
CA PRO A 321 21.39 -16.99 -10.67
C PRO A 321 21.19 -16.72 -9.17
N PHE A 322 20.51 -15.63 -8.81
CA PHE A 322 20.22 -15.30 -7.42
C PHE A 322 19.31 -16.33 -6.73
N LEU A 323 18.24 -16.76 -7.39
CA LEU A 323 17.34 -17.78 -6.85
C LEU A 323 18.05 -19.13 -6.75
N ASP A 324 18.87 -19.51 -7.75
CA ASP A 324 19.68 -20.74 -7.69
C ASP A 324 20.65 -20.71 -6.50
N TYR A 325 21.32 -19.59 -6.26
CA TYR A 325 22.19 -19.38 -5.10
C TYR A 325 21.44 -19.64 -3.78
N LEU A 326 20.28 -19.02 -3.57
CA LEU A 326 19.49 -19.22 -2.35
C LEU A 326 18.98 -20.66 -2.23
N THR A 327 18.53 -21.25 -3.33
CA THR A 327 18.05 -22.63 -3.38
C THR A 327 19.16 -23.61 -3.02
N ARG A 328 20.37 -23.47 -3.57
CA ARG A 328 21.52 -24.32 -3.24
C ARG A 328 21.80 -24.32 -1.73
N ARG A 329 21.79 -23.15 -1.11
CA ARG A 329 22.03 -23.00 0.33
C ARG A 329 20.94 -23.63 1.20
N GLU A 330 19.66 -23.42 0.87
CA GLU A 330 18.56 -24.04 1.63
C GLU A 330 18.57 -25.57 1.50
N VAL A 331 18.75 -26.07 0.28
CA VAL A 331 18.79 -27.51 -0.01
C VAL A 331 19.96 -28.18 0.70
N ALA A 332 21.15 -27.55 0.71
CA ALA A 332 22.32 -28.06 1.41
C ALA A 332 22.11 -28.17 2.94
N ARG A 333 21.36 -27.22 3.53
CA ARG A 333 21.05 -27.19 4.98
C ARG A 333 19.91 -28.12 5.38
N THR A 334 19.11 -28.58 4.42
CA THR A 334 17.96 -29.43 4.66
C THR A 334 18.38 -30.91 4.71
N THR A 335 17.98 -31.60 5.77
CA THR A 335 18.26 -33.03 5.98
C THR A 335 17.07 -33.91 5.58
N ASP A 336 15.85 -33.52 5.99
CA ASP A 336 14.60 -34.21 5.63
C ASP A 336 13.92 -33.51 4.43
N PRO A 337 13.74 -34.18 3.29
CA PRO A 337 13.01 -33.65 2.13
C PRO A 337 11.63 -33.09 2.47
N ASN A 338 10.95 -33.63 3.48
CA ASN A 338 9.62 -33.16 3.88
C ASN A 338 9.67 -31.80 4.58
N THR A 339 10.83 -31.33 5.03
CA THR A 339 10.99 -30.01 5.65
C THR A 339 11.43 -28.93 4.67
N LEU A 340 11.75 -29.33 3.43
CA LEU A 340 12.33 -28.48 2.41
C LEU A 340 11.44 -27.26 2.11
N PHE A 341 12.04 -26.07 2.23
CA PHE A 341 11.37 -24.77 2.08
C PHE A 341 10.14 -24.58 2.98
N ARG A 342 9.87 -25.40 4.02
CA ARG A 342 8.75 -25.16 4.95
C ARG A 342 9.06 -24.05 5.97
N SER A 343 10.32 -23.69 6.13
CA SER A 343 10.78 -22.65 7.03
C SER A 343 10.52 -21.23 6.49
N ASN A 344 10.48 -20.24 7.37
CA ASN A 344 10.48 -18.82 6.99
C ASN A 344 11.91 -18.38 6.66
N SER A 345 12.44 -18.75 5.48
CA SER A 345 13.81 -18.46 5.06
C SER A 345 13.89 -17.41 3.97
N LEU A 346 15.09 -16.87 3.72
CA LEU A 346 15.26 -15.88 2.64
C LEU A 346 14.98 -16.52 1.29
N ALA A 347 15.32 -17.81 1.11
CA ALA A 347 15.03 -18.56 -0.11
C ALA A 347 13.53 -18.74 -0.34
N SER A 348 12.78 -19.20 0.67
CA SER A 348 11.34 -19.41 0.53
C SER A 348 10.59 -18.09 0.30
N LYS A 349 11.01 -17.00 0.96
CA LYS A 349 10.47 -15.65 0.75
C LYS A 349 10.84 -15.06 -0.60
N SER A 350 12.06 -15.22 -1.07
CA SER A 350 12.50 -14.69 -2.37
C SER A 350 11.78 -15.38 -3.53
N MET A 351 11.61 -16.71 -3.47
CA MET A 351 10.84 -17.44 -4.48
C MET A 351 9.36 -17.01 -4.47
N GLU A 352 8.75 -16.82 -3.29
CA GLU A 352 7.36 -16.32 -3.16
C GLU A 352 7.21 -14.93 -3.81
N GLN A 353 8.14 -14.01 -3.54
CA GLN A 353 8.12 -12.67 -4.11
C GLN A 353 8.38 -12.65 -5.61
N PHE A 354 9.31 -13.47 -6.09
CA PHE A 354 9.56 -13.64 -7.51
C PHE A 354 8.33 -14.13 -8.27
N MET A 355 7.64 -15.16 -7.76
CA MET A 355 6.39 -15.64 -8.35
C MET A 355 5.29 -14.58 -8.33
N LYS A 356 5.19 -13.75 -7.27
CA LYS A 356 4.25 -12.63 -7.22
C LYS A 356 4.60 -11.53 -8.22
N LEU A 357 5.87 -11.17 -8.39
CA LEU A 357 6.26 -10.10 -9.31
C LEU A 357 6.12 -10.51 -10.78
N VAL A 358 6.42 -11.76 -11.13
CA VAL A 358 6.46 -12.23 -12.52
C VAL A 358 5.20 -13.02 -12.91
N GLY A 359 4.61 -13.75 -11.98
CA GLY A 359 3.55 -14.72 -12.24
C GLY A 359 2.13 -14.19 -12.09
N MET A 360 1.89 -12.96 -11.60
CA MET A 360 0.54 -12.45 -11.37
C MET A 360 -0.38 -12.43 -12.61
N PRO A 361 0.10 -12.03 -13.82
CA PRO A 361 -0.71 -12.14 -15.03
C PRO A 361 -1.14 -13.58 -15.32
N TYR A 362 -0.20 -14.52 -15.18
CA TYR A 362 -0.44 -15.96 -15.34
C TYR A 362 -1.46 -16.49 -14.32
N LEU A 363 -1.36 -16.07 -13.05
CA LEU A 363 -2.33 -16.42 -12.01
C LEU A 363 -3.74 -15.96 -12.36
N HIS A 364 -3.88 -14.74 -12.89
CA HIS A 364 -5.18 -14.18 -13.29
C HIS A 364 -5.77 -14.96 -14.45
N GLU A 365 -4.97 -15.29 -15.46
CA GLU A 365 -5.43 -16.08 -16.60
C GLU A 365 -5.98 -17.45 -16.17
N VAL A 366 -5.27 -18.12 -15.25
CA VAL A 366 -5.61 -19.48 -14.80
C VAL A 366 -6.81 -19.51 -13.85
N LEU A 367 -6.87 -18.62 -12.85
CA LEU A 367 -7.83 -18.74 -11.74
C LEU A 367 -9.05 -17.80 -11.85
N LYS A 368 -8.90 -16.61 -12.45
CA LYS A 368 -9.93 -15.57 -12.42
C LYS A 368 -11.28 -16.01 -13.00
N PRO A 369 -11.35 -16.81 -14.10
CA PRO A 369 -12.64 -17.27 -14.63
C PRO A 369 -13.46 -18.08 -13.62
N VAL A 370 -12.82 -19.05 -12.94
CA VAL A 370 -13.53 -19.91 -11.97
C VAL A 370 -13.84 -19.15 -10.68
N VAL A 371 -12.91 -18.32 -10.21
CA VAL A 371 -13.14 -17.47 -9.03
C VAL A 371 -14.31 -16.52 -9.26
N ASN A 372 -14.42 -15.87 -10.42
CA ASN A 372 -15.56 -15.03 -10.77
C ASN A 372 -16.88 -15.81 -10.70
N ARG A 373 -16.90 -17.01 -11.28
CA ARG A 373 -18.07 -17.90 -11.26
C ARG A 373 -18.49 -18.25 -9.83
N VAL A 374 -17.56 -18.52 -8.92
CA VAL A 374 -17.87 -18.80 -7.50
C VAL A 374 -18.52 -17.59 -6.82
N PHE A 375 -18.02 -16.37 -7.08
CA PHE A 375 -18.59 -15.13 -6.55
C PHE A 375 -19.96 -14.78 -7.15
N GLU A 376 -20.21 -15.16 -8.40
CA GLU A 376 -21.47 -14.92 -9.10
C GLU A 376 -22.55 -15.92 -8.68
N GLU A 377 -22.22 -17.21 -8.61
CA GLU A 377 -23.20 -18.27 -8.31
C GLU A 377 -23.53 -18.38 -6.81
N LYS A 378 -22.60 -18.01 -5.91
CA LYS A 378 -22.76 -18.01 -4.44
C LYS A 378 -23.41 -19.29 -3.87
N LYS A 379 -23.09 -20.45 -4.45
CA LYS A 379 -23.68 -21.72 -4.03
C LYS A 379 -23.16 -22.17 -2.67
N TYR A 380 -24.05 -22.72 -1.85
CA TYR A 380 -23.69 -23.33 -0.58
C TYR A 380 -23.11 -24.73 -0.83
N MET A 381 -21.91 -24.99 -0.30
CA MET A 381 -21.29 -26.30 -0.30
C MET A 381 -20.53 -26.53 1.01
N GLU A 382 -20.85 -27.63 1.70
CA GLU A 382 -20.21 -28.03 2.94
C GLU A 382 -20.08 -29.56 2.98
N LEU A 383 -18.91 -30.03 3.41
CA LEU A 383 -18.61 -31.46 3.56
C LEU A 383 -18.40 -31.85 5.02
N ASP A 384 -18.10 -30.88 5.89
CA ASP A 384 -17.90 -31.07 7.33
C ASP A 384 -19.27 -31.11 8.05
N PRO A 385 -19.70 -32.28 8.58
CA PRO A 385 -21.00 -32.40 9.25
C PRO A 385 -21.17 -31.42 10.41
N CYS A 386 -20.08 -31.09 11.12
CA CYS A 386 -20.12 -30.18 12.26
C CYS A 386 -20.38 -28.71 11.87
N LYS A 387 -20.28 -28.37 10.58
CA LYS A 387 -20.46 -27.02 10.05
C LYS A 387 -21.67 -26.90 9.12
N MET A 388 -22.42 -28.00 8.94
CA MET A 388 -23.61 -28.00 8.08
C MET A 388 -24.78 -27.27 8.75
N GLU A 389 -25.35 -26.32 8.01
CA GLU A 389 -26.53 -25.58 8.45
C GLU A 389 -27.81 -26.18 7.82
N LEU A 390 -28.33 -27.26 8.39
CA LEU A 390 -29.52 -27.97 7.89
C LEU A 390 -30.83 -27.13 7.98
N GLY A 391 -30.81 -26.00 8.70
CA GLY A 391 -31.98 -25.17 9.00
C GLY A 391 -32.19 -23.91 8.14
N ARG A 392 -31.27 -23.54 7.25
CA ARG A 392 -31.35 -22.26 6.49
C ARG A 392 -32.46 -22.23 5.43
N THR A 393 -32.96 -23.37 4.98
CA THR A 393 -34.00 -23.46 3.93
C THR A 393 -35.43 -23.24 4.42
N ARG A 394 -35.62 -22.64 5.62
CA ARG A 394 -36.94 -22.41 6.24
C ARG A 394 -37.80 -21.33 5.58
N ARG A 395 -37.31 -20.62 4.56
CA ARG A 395 -38.11 -19.59 3.88
C ARG A 395 -38.59 -20.13 2.52
N ILE A 396 -39.85 -20.60 2.53
CA ILE A 396 -40.80 -20.69 1.39
C ILE A 396 -40.78 -21.99 0.54
N SER A 397 -40.08 -23.07 0.91
CA SER A 397 -40.16 -24.33 0.14
C SER A 397 -41.06 -25.40 0.79
N PHE A 398 -42.04 -25.90 0.04
CA PHE A 398 -42.85 -27.09 0.37
C PHE A 398 -42.05 -28.42 0.29
N LYS A 399 -40.76 -28.38 -0.10
CA LYS A 399 -39.86 -29.53 -0.02
C LYS A 399 -39.30 -29.65 1.40
N GLY A 400 -39.37 -30.85 1.98
CA GLY A 400 -38.85 -31.15 3.31
C GLY A 400 -37.37 -30.78 3.48
N THR A 401 -36.92 -30.69 4.72
CA THR A 401 -35.51 -30.44 5.06
C THR A 401 -34.62 -31.49 4.39
N PRO A 402 -33.62 -31.09 3.58
CA PRO A 402 -32.71 -32.03 2.94
C PRO A 402 -31.94 -32.82 4.01
N SER A 403 -31.74 -34.12 3.78
CA SER A 403 -30.90 -34.93 4.67
C SER A 403 -29.43 -34.52 4.57
N GLU A 404 -28.65 -34.80 5.61
CA GLU A 404 -27.20 -34.54 5.61
C GLU A 404 -26.51 -35.19 4.39
N GLU A 405 -26.90 -36.41 4.05
CA GLU A 405 -26.38 -37.15 2.90
C GLU A 405 -26.66 -36.44 1.57
N GLN A 406 -27.87 -35.91 1.38
CA GLN A 406 -28.24 -35.17 0.16
C GLN A 406 -27.43 -33.87 0.03
N VAL A 407 -27.23 -33.16 1.15
CA VAL A 407 -26.41 -31.94 1.18
C VAL A 407 -24.96 -32.27 0.82
N ARG A 408 -24.42 -33.36 1.36
CA ARG A 408 -23.04 -33.82 1.06
C ARG A 408 -22.86 -34.23 -0.39
N GLU A 409 -23.80 -35.00 -0.95
CA GLU A 409 -23.74 -35.44 -2.34
C GLU A 409 -23.82 -34.24 -3.30
N THR A 410 -24.75 -33.32 -3.06
CA THR A 410 -24.88 -32.08 -3.84
C THR A 410 -23.62 -31.21 -3.71
N SER A 411 -23.10 -31.05 -2.49
CA SER A 411 -21.88 -30.27 -2.22
C SER A 411 -20.66 -30.88 -2.90
N LEU A 412 -20.55 -32.21 -2.94
CA LEU A 412 -19.48 -32.93 -3.62
C LEU A 412 -19.55 -32.69 -5.14
N GLY A 413 -20.74 -32.76 -5.74
CA GLY A 413 -20.94 -32.44 -7.15
C GLY A 413 -20.57 -30.99 -7.50
N LEU A 414 -20.92 -30.04 -6.63
CA LEU A 414 -20.54 -28.64 -6.81
C LEU A 414 -19.03 -28.42 -6.66
N LEU A 415 -18.41 -28.99 -5.63
CA LEU A 415 -16.98 -28.89 -5.39
C LEU A 415 -16.18 -29.46 -6.56
N THR A 416 -16.52 -30.67 -7.01
CA THR A 416 -15.86 -31.28 -8.18
C THR A 416 -16.13 -30.48 -9.47
N GLY A 417 -17.33 -29.90 -9.61
CA GLY A 417 -17.68 -29.01 -10.72
C GLY A 417 -16.89 -27.70 -10.81
N TYR A 418 -16.37 -27.19 -9.69
CA TYR A 418 -15.44 -26.05 -9.67
C TYR A 418 -13.97 -26.50 -9.70
N LEU A 419 -13.62 -27.56 -9.00
CA LEU A 419 -12.25 -28.09 -8.93
C LEU A 419 -11.79 -28.61 -10.29
N GLY A 420 -12.65 -29.27 -11.07
CA GLY A 420 -12.32 -29.74 -12.41
C GLY A 420 -11.76 -28.61 -13.29
N PRO A 421 -12.51 -27.54 -13.55
CA PRO A 421 -12.03 -26.38 -14.30
C PRO A 421 -10.76 -25.71 -13.72
N ILE A 422 -10.60 -25.68 -12.39
CA ILE A 422 -9.36 -25.16 -11.77
C ILE A 422 -8.17 -26.04 -12.14
N VAL A 423 -8.29 -27.36 -11.96
CA VAL A 423 -7.23 -28.31 -12.28
C VAL A 423 -6.94 -28.30 -13.77
N ASP A 424 -7.96 -28.30 -14.62
CA ASP A 424 -7.84 -28.23 -16.08
C ASP A 424 -7.12 -26.96 -16.53
N GLY A 425 -7.49 -25.80 -15.94
CA GLY A 425 -6.80 -24.53 -16.16
C GLY A 425 -5.33 -24.60 -15.77
N ILE A 426 -5.01 -25.13 -14.58
CA ILE A 426 -3.62 -25.27 -14.13
C ILE A 426 -2.83 -26.19 -15.07
N VAL A 427 -3.28 -27.42 -15.30
CA VAL A 427 -2.49 -28.42 -16.06
C VAL A 427 -2.41 -28.10 -17.57
N GLY A 428 -3.33 -27.29 -18.09
CA GLY A 428 -3.34 -26.79 -19.46
C GLY A 428 -2.52 -25.51 -19.68
N SER A 429 -1.96 -24.92 -18.62
CA SER A 429 -1.37 -23.57 -18.68
C SER A 429 0.15 -23.51 -18.85
N VAL A 430 0.82 -24.62 -19.19
CA VAL A 430 2.29 -24.70 -19.31
C VAL A 430 2.86 -23.61 -20.22
N GLU A 431 2.25 -23.38 -21.38
CA GLU A 431 2.70 -22.39 -22.37
C GLU A 431 2.47 -20.93 -21.95
N HIS A 432 1.54 -20.70 -21.02
CA HIS A 432 1.23 -19.37 -20.49
C HIS A 432 2.07 -19.03 -19.26
N CYS A 433 2.79 -20.01 -18.70
CA CYS A 433 3.69 -19.79 -17.58
C CYS A 433 4.93 -18.98 -18.03
N PRO A 434 5.27 -17.87 -17.37
CA PRO A 434 6.42 -17.04 -17.72
C PRO A 434 7.70 -17.86 -17.85
N HIS A 435 8.43 -17.70 -18.96
CA HIS A 435 9.63 -18.47 -19.28
C HIS A 435 10.69 -18.42 -18.16
N VAL A 436 10.94 -17.24 -17.58
CA VAL A 436 11.89 -17.08 -16.47
C VAL A 436 11.47 -17.87 -15.21
N MET A 437 10.17 -18.06 -15.00
CA MET A 437 9.65 -18.85 -13.89
C MET A 437 9.82 -20.36 -14.15
N ARG A 438 9.61 -20.81 -15.40
CA ARG A 438 9.89 -22.19 -15.82
C ARG A 438 11.38 -22.54 -15.64
N LEU A 439 12.29 -21.65 -16.03
CA LEU A 439 13.73 -21.81 -15.82
C LEU A 439 14.10 -21.90 -14.32
N ALA A 440 13.54 -21.03 -13.48
CA ALA A 440 13.77 -21.07 -12.04
C ALA A 440 13.29 -22.39 -11.42
N PHE A 441 12.15 -22.93 -11.86
CA PHE A 441 11.68 -24.24 -11.41
C PHE A 441 12.55 -25.39 -11.93
N LYS A 442 13.04 -25.32 -13.16
CA LYS A 442 13.99 -26.30 -13.70
C LYS A 442 15.25 -26.39 -12.84
N GLN A 443 15.83 -25.24 -12.50
CA GLN A 443 16.99 -25.16 -11.61
C GLN A 443 16.66 -25.70 -10.22
N LEU A 444 15.52 -25.29 -9.63
CA LEU A 444 15.07 -25.79 -8.32
C LEU A 444 14.98 -27.31 -8.29
N ARG A 445 14.38 -27.92 -9.32
CA ARG A 445 14.28 -29.38 -9.43
C ARG A 445 15.64 -30.05 -9.49
N GLN A 446 16.54 -29.55 -10.34
CA GLN A 446 17.90 -30.09 -10.48
C GLN A 446 18.63 -30.10 -9.13
N ARG A 447 18.58 -29.00 -8.37
CA ARG A 447 19.24 -28.93 -7.04
C ARG A 447 18.66 -29.93 -6.03
N VAL A 448 17.35 -30.13 -6.06
CA VAL A 448 16.68 -31.08 -5.17
C VAL A 448 17.00 -32.53 -5.55
N GLU A 449 17.01 -32.85 -6.84
CA GLU A 449 17.39 -34.16 -7.37
C GLU A 449 18.85 -34.49 -7.07
N GLU A 450 19.77 -33.53 -7.25
CA GLU A 450 21.20 -33.67 -6.91
C GLU A 450 21.42 -34.04 -5.44
N ARG A 451 20.67 -33.41 -4.52
CA ARG A 451 20.84 -33.62 -3.07
C ARG A 451 20.17 -34.89 -2.56
N PHE A 452 19.00 -35.26 -3.08
CA PHE A 452 18.14 -36.31 -2.53
C PHE A 452 17.98 -37.53 -3.44
N SER A 453 18.95 -37.76 -4.33
CA SER A 453 18.99 -38.87 -5.29
C SER A 453 18.93 -40.28 -4.67
N GLN A 454 19.15 -40.43 -3.35
CA GLN A 454 19.14 -41.72 -2.64
C GLN A 454 17.95 -41.91 -1.68
N ALA A 455 16.96 -41.00 -1.66
CA ALA A 455 15.84 -41.10 -0.72
C ALA A 455 14.88 -42.26 -1.08
N GLU A 456 14.37 -42.99 -0.08
CA GLU A 456 13.44 -44.14 -0.24
C GLU A 456 12.14 -43.81 -1.01
N HIS A 457 11.83 -42.53 -1.22
CA HIS A 457 10.69 -42.01 -1.98
C HIS A 457 11.14 -41.14 -3.18
N GLU A 458 12.13 -41.62 -3.93
CA GLU A 458 12.79 -40.95 -5.07
C GLU A 458 11.80 -40.29 -6.06
N GLN A 459 10.63 -40.90 -6.25
CA GLN A 459 9.69 -40.49 -7.29
C GLN A 459 8.92 -39.20 -6.98
N ASP A 460 8.69 -38.88 -5.69
CA ASP A 460 7.90 -37.70 -5.30
C ASP A 460 8.74 -36.51 -4.83
N VAL A 461 9.96 -36.75 -4.33
CA VAL A 461 10.82 -35.70 -3.76
C VAL A 461 11.12 -34.58 -4.78
N LYS A 462 11.36 -34.95 -6.04
CA LYS A 462 11.61 -34.00 -7.14
C LYS A 462 10.45 -33.03 -7.41
N TYR A 463 9.23 -33.40 -7.06
CA TYR A 463 8.04 -32.57 -7.24
C TYR A 463 7.72 -31.70 -6.00
N LEU A 464 8.14 -32.12 -4.79
CA LEU A 464 7.75 -31.48 -3.52
C LEU A 464 8.07 -29.98 -3.50
N ALA A 465 9.25 -29.58 -3.95
CA ALA A 465 9.69 -28.19 -3.90
C ALA A 465 8.86 -27.30 -4.83
N ILE A 466 8.75 -27.67 -6.12
CA ILE A 466 7.99 -26.89 -7.11
C ILE A 466 6.50 -26.88 -6.74
N SER A 467 5.94 -28.03 -6.38
CA SER A 467 4.53 -28.13 -5.98
C SER A 467 4.25 -27.31 -4.73
N GLY A 468 5.16 -27.31 -3.76
CA GLY A 468 5.10 -26.47 -2.57
C GLY A 468 5.06 -24.97 -2.88
N PHE A 469 5.80 -24.50 -3.89
CA PHE A 469 5.74 -23.11 -4.30
C PHE A 469 4.46 -22.80 -5.10
N LEU A 470 4.14 -23.58 -6.13
CA LEU A 470 2.99 -23.32 -7.00
C LEU A 470 1.65 -23.52 -6.29
N PHE A 471 1.44 -24.63 -5.59
CA PHE A 471 0.14 -24.92 -5.00
C PHE A 471 -0.02 -24.28 -3.62
N LEU A 472 0.96 -24.43 -2.73
CA LEU A 472 0.81 -23.99 -1.33
C LEU A 472 1.08 -22.49 -1.15
N ARG A 473 1.90 -21.87 -2.01
CA ARG A 473 2.30 -20.45 -1.87
C ARG A 473 1.78 -19.53 -2.96
N PHE A 474 1.14 -20.07 -4.00
CA PHE A 474 0.66 -19.28 -5.12
C PHE A 474 -0.84 -19.56 -5.41
N PHE A 475 -1.20 -20.73 -5.94
CA PHE A 475 -2.57 -21.03 -6.33
C PHE A 475 -3.55 -21.17 -5.15
N ALA A 476 -3.27 -21.99 -4.14
CA ALA A 476 -4.21 -22.20 -3.03
C ALA A 476 -4.43 -20.92 -2.20
N PRO A 477 -3.39 -20.12 -1.85
CA PRO A 477 -3.59 -18.82 -1.23
C PRO A 477 -4.43 -17.86 -2.10
N ALA A 478 -4.21 -17.84 -3.42
CA ALA A 478 -4.99 -17.00 -4.33
C ALA A 478 -6.46 -17.41 -4.43
N ILE A 479 -6.76 -18.71 -4.32
CA ILE A 479 -8.13 -19.21 -4.23
C ILE A 479 -8.76 -18.84 -2.87
N LEU A 480 -8.00 -18.98 -1.78
CA LEU A 480 -8.49 -18.73 -0.42
C LEU A 480 -8.81 -17.24 -0.19
N THR A 481 -7.93 -16.34 -0.62
CA THR A 481 -8.07 -14.89 -0.45
C THR A 481 -7.91 -14.14 -1.79
N PRO A 482 -8.87 -14.28 -2.73
CA PRO A 482 -8.74 -13.74 -4.09
C PRO A 482 -8.50 -12.23 -4.16
N LYS A 483 -9.01 -11.48 -3.19
CA LYS A 483 -8.79 -10.04 -3.08
C LYS A 483 -7.31 -9.67 -2.94
N LEU A 484 -6.55 -10.42 -2.14
CA LEU A 484 -5.13 -10.14 -1.88
C LEU A 484 -4.22 -10.49 -3.07
N PHE A 485 -4.77 -11.13 -4.09
CA PHE A 485 -4.10 -11.48 -5.34
C PHE A 485 -4.71 -10.76 -6.55
N ASP A 486 -5.48 -9.67 -6.31
CA ASP A 486 -6.14 -8.86 -7.35
C ASP A 486 -7.07 -9.65 -8.29
N LEU A 487 -7.51 -10.85 -7.89
CA LEU A 487 -8.48 -11.63 -8.65
C LEU A 487 -9.89 -11.05 -8.52
N ARG A 488 -10.18 -10.34 -7.42
CA ARG A 488 -11.46 -9.71 -7.10
C ARG A 488 -11.28 -8.36 -6.40
N ASP A 489 -12.25 -7.45 -6.58
CA ASP A 489 -12.22 -6.12 -5.95
C ASP A 489 -12.68 -6.13 -4.49
N GLN A 490 -13.39 -7.17 -4.04
CA GLN A 490 -13.98 -7.30 -2.71
C GLN A 490 -13.58 -8.61 -2.04
N HIS A 491 -13.58 -8.63 -0.70
CA HIS A 491 -13.46 -9.87 0.08
C HIS A 491 -14.71 -10.73 -0.12
N ALA A 492 -14.55 -12.04 0.03
CA ALA A 492 -15.67 -12.97 -0.03
C ALA A 492 -16.57 -12.79 1.21
N ASP A 493 -17.89 -12.79 1.00
CA ASP A 493 -18.84 -12.91 2.12
C ASP A 493 -18.65 -14.26 2.86
N PRO A 494 -19.14 -14.42 4.10
CA PRO A 494 -18.86 -15.61 4.90
C PRO A 494 -19.18 -16.95 4.22
N GLN A 495 -20.24 -17.00 3.40
CA GLN A 495 -20.62 -18.22 2.69
C GLN A 495 -19.67 -18.49 1.52
N THR A 496 -19.41 -17.48 0.69
CA THR A 496 -18.46 -17.58 -0.42
C THR A 496 -17.04 -17.88 0.07
N GLY A 497 -16.62 -17.27 1.19
CA GLY A 497 -15.32 -17.52 1.83
C GLY A 497 -15.18 -18.97 2.30
N ARG A 498 -16.25 -19.57 2.84
CA ARG A 498 -16.25 -21.00 3.19
C ARG A 498 -16.08 -21.90 1.97
N SER A 499 -16.79 -21.60 0.88
CA SER A 499 -16.66 -22.27 -0.40
C SER A 499 -15.23 -22.22 -0.96
N LEU A 500 -14.62 -21.03 -0.97
CA LEU A 500 -13.24 -20.83 -1.41
C LEU A 500 -12.23 -21.58 -0.52
N LEU A 501 -12.47 -21.63 0.79
CA LEU A 501 -11.63 -22.38 1.71
C LEU A 501 -11.62 -23.87 1.40
N LEU A 502 -12.78 -24.47 1.09
CA LEU A 502 -12.87 -25.88 0.70
C LEU A 502 -12.12 -26.15 -0.63
N LEU A 503 -12.28 -25.26 -1.61
CA LEU A 503 -11.56 -25.35 -2.89
C LEU A 503 -10.04 -25.22 -2.69
N ALA A 504 -9.60 -24.22 -1.93
CA ALA A 504 -8.19 -24.00 -1.61
C ALA A 504 -7.58 -25.20 -0.88
N LYS A 505 -8.30 -25.80 0.08
CA LYS A 505 -7.85 -27.03 0.76
C LYS A 505 -7.72 -28.21 -0.19
N ALA A 506 -8.66 -28.42 -1.09
CA ALA A 506 -8.58 -29.48 -2.09
C ALA A 506 -7.39 -29.27 -3.05
N VAL A 507 -7.18 -28.05 -3.54
CA VAL A 507 -6.03 -27.69 -4.39
C VAL A 507 -4.71 -27.83 -3.64
N GLN A 508 -4.66 -27.43 -2.37
CA GLN A 508 -3.52 -27.64 -1.50
C GLN A 508 -3.22 -29.13 -1.29
N SER A 509 -4.25 -29.96 -1.09
CA SER A 509 -4.12 -31.41 -0.94
C SER A 509 -3.57 -32.08 -2.21
N ILE A 510 -4.01 -31.64 -3.40
CA ILE A 510 -3.41 -32.05 -4.69
C ILE A 510 -1.93 -31.66 -4.74
N GLY A 511 -1.60 -30.43 -4.34
CA GLY A 511 -0.22 -29.94 -4.27
C GLY A 511 0.69 -30.66 -3.28
N ASN A 512 0.11 -31.30 -2.25
CA ASN A 512 0.83 -32.15 -1.30
C ASN A 512 1.10 -33.56 -1.84
N LEU A 513 0.66 -33.88 -3.07
CA LEU A 513 0.95 -35.12 -3.79
C LEU A 513 0.57 -36.40 -3.01
N GLY A 514 -0.43 -36.33 -2.14
CA GLY A 514 -0.96 -37.48 -1.41
C GLY A 514 -0.28 -37.82 -0.08
N GLN A 515 0.71 -37.05 0.38
CA GLN A 515 1.46 -37.31 1.63
C GLN A 515 0.60 -37.38 2.91
N GLN A 516 -0.66 -36.93 2.88
CA GLN A 516 -1.56 -36.89 4.04
C GLN A 516 -3.00 -37.34 3.70
N LEU A 517 -3.22 -37.94 2.52
CA LEU A 517 -4.57 -38.27 2.08
C LEU A 517 -5.13 -39.43 2.93
N GLY A 518 -6.20 -39.18 3.68
CA GLY A 518 -6.85 -40.19 4.53
C GLY A 518 -6.18 -40.46 5.88
N GLN A 519 -5.16 -39.68 6.27
CA GLN A 519 -4.54 -39.74 7.59
C GLN A 519 -4.71 -38.39 8.31
N GLY A 520 -5.24 -38.39 9.54
CA GLY A 520 -5.33 -37.19 10.39
C GLY A 520 -6.74 -36.64 10.62
N LYS A 521 -6.83 -35.33 10.96
CA LYS A 521 -8.02 -34.67 11.53
C LYS A 521 -9.13 -34.32 10.52
N GLU A 522 -8.92 -34.53 9.21
CA GLU A 522 -9.82 -34.05 8.14
C GLU A 522 -10.59 -35.17 7.42
N LEU A 523 -11.13 -36.12 8.19
CA LEU A 523 -11.91 -37.26 7.67
C LEU A 523 -13.11 -36.86 6.79
N TRP A 524 -13.63 -35.64 6.96
CA TRP A 524 -14.71 -35.09 6.16
C TRP A 524 -14.34 -34.90 4.66
N MET A 525 -13.05 -34.90 4.30
CA MET A 525 -12.59 -34.83 2.91
C MET A 525 -12.62 -36.19 2.18
N ALA A 526 -12.91 -37.29 2.88
CA ALA A 526 -12.90 -38.64 2.30
C ALA A 526 -13.70 -38.78 0.98
N PRO A 527 -14.89 -38.16 0.81
CA PRO A 527 -15.63 -38.23 -0.45
C PRO A 527 -14.91 -37.60 -1.66
N LEU A 528 -13.96 -36.68 -1.44
CA LEU A 528 -13.18 -36.04 -2.50
C LEU A 528 -11.96 -36.86 -2.91
N HIS A 529 -11.51 -37.82 -2.11
CA HIS A 529 -10.26 -38.56 -2.35
C HIS A 529 -10.14 -39.14 -3.78
N PRO A 530 -11.19 -39.74 -4.39
CA PRO A 530 -11.09 -40.26 -5.76
C PRO A 530 -10.70 -39.17 -6.77
N PHE A 531 -11.29 -37.98 -6.66
CA PHE A 531 -10.97 -36.84 -7.53
C PHE A 531 -9.54 -36.32 -7.27
N LEU A 532 -9.14 -36.23 -6.00
CA LEU A 532 -7.82 -35.74 -5.61
C LEU A 532 -6.71 -36.66 -6.15
N LEU A 533 -6.87 -37.98 -6.00
CA LEU A 533 -5.92 -38.97 -6.51
C LEU A 533 -5.77 -38.92 -8.04
N GLN A 534 -6.88 -38.77 -8.77
CA GLN A 534 -6.85 -38.59 -10.23
C GLN A 534 -6.19 -37.28 -10.64
N SER A 535 -6.35 -36.22 -9.85
CA SER A 535 -5.75 -34.91 -10.13
C SER A 535 -4.24 -34.89 -9.86
N ILE A 536 -3.77 -35.63 -8.86
CA ILE A 536 -2.34 -35.72 -8.51
C ILE A 536 -1.51 -36.27 -9.68
N SER A 537 -1.96 -37.29 -10.40
CA SER A 537 -1.23 -37.82 -11.55
C SER A 537 -1.09 -36.78 -12.67
N ARG A 538 -2.19 -36.08 -12.99
CA ARG A 538 -2.20 -34.99 -13.99
C ARG A 538 -1.29 -33.83 -13.59
N VAL A 539 -1.20 -33.54 -12.30
CA VAL A 539 -0.31 -32.50 -11.77
C VAL A 539 1.15 -32.92 -11.88
N ARG A 540 1.51 -34.18 -11.63
CA ARG A 540 2.88 -34.68 -11.87
C ARG A 540 3.30 -34.47 -13.34
N ASP A 541 2.45 -34.86 -14.29
CA ASP A 541 2.70 -34.65 -15.73
C ASP A 541 2.80 -33.17 -16.09
N PHE A 542 2.02 -32.31 -15.44
CA PHE A 542 2.14 -30.85 -15.58
C PHE A 542 3.49 -30.34 -15.08
N LEU A 543 3.93 -30.77 -13.89
CA LEU A 543 5.20 -30.34 -13.30
C LEU A 543 6.40 -30.80 -14.14
N ASP A 544 6.34 -31.99 -14.75
CA ASP A 544 7.37 -32.46 -15.69
C ASP A 544 7.44 -31.57 -16.93
N ARG A 545 6.30 -31.28 -17.57
CA ARG A 545 6.25 -30.38 -18.75
C ARG A 545 6.63 -28.94 -18.42
N LEU A 546 6.36 -28.49 -17.20
CA LEU A 546 6.66 -27.13 -16.76
C LEU A 546 8.16 -26.83 -16.81
N VAL A 547 8.98 -27.80 -16.41
CA VAL A 547 10.45 -27.67 -16.36
C VAL A 547 11.15 -28.15 -17.64
N ASP A 548 10.41 -28.76 -18.56
CA ASP A 548 10.88 -29.14 -19.89
C ASP A 548 10.99 -27.90 -20.78
N VAL A 549 12.09 -27.17 -20.59
CA VAL A 549 12.46 -25.96 -21.35
C VAL A 549 13.93 -26.05 -21.75
N GLU A 550 14.26 -25.63 -22.98
CA GLU A 550 15.64 -25.60 -23.44
C GLU A 550 16.44 -24.50 -22.73
N GLY A 551 17.70 -24.79 -22.42
CA GLY A 551 18.58 -23.91 -21.63
C GLY A 551 19.33 -22.85 -22.44
N GLU A 552 19.09 -22.74 -23.74
CA GLU A 552 19.85 -21.87 -24.63
C GLU A 552 18.93 -20.85 -25.33
N GLY A 553 19.06 -19.58 -24.93
CA GLY A 553 18.40 -18.45 -25.60
C GLY A 553 17.78 -17.45 -24.62
N GLU A 554 18.49 -16.34 -24.41
CA GLU A 554 18.09 -15.15 -23.62
C GLU A 554 18.23 -15.21 -22.08
N ALA A 555 19.26 -15.89 -21.57
CA ALA A 555 19.86 -15.47 -20.31
C ALA A 555 20.71 -14.20 -20.56
N GLY A 556 20.08 -13.02 -20.59
CA GLY A 556 20.82 -11.74 -20.64
C GLY A 556 20.29 -10.64 -21.54
N GLY A 557 19.01 -10.63 -21.91
CA GLY A 557 18.38 -9.37 -22.33
C GLY A 557 18.32 -8.43 -21.12
N PRO A 558 18.77 -7.16 -21.21
CA PRO A 558 18.56 -6.24 -20.10
C PRO A 558 17.05 -6.12 -19.89
N ALA A 559 16.56 -6.50 -18.71
CA ALA A 559 15.27 -6.04 -18.23
C ALA A 559 15.39 -4.52 -17.99
N ARG A 560 15.55 -3.75 -19.08
CA ARG A 560 15.52 -2.30 -19.08
C ARG A 560 14.08 -1.93 -18.76
N ALA A 561 13.87 -1.72 -17.47
CA ALA A 561 12.62 -1.61 -16.74
C ALA A 561 11.81 -2.93 -16.71
N LEU A 562 11.39 -3.34 -15.49
CA LEU A 562 10.33 -4.35 -15.29
C LEU A 562 9.07 -4.04 -16.11
N VAL A 563 8.93 -2.79 -16.57
CA VAL A 563 7.84 -2.23 -17.35
C VAL A 563 8.44 -1.26 -18.38
N PRO A 564 8.58 -1.63 -19.67
CA PRO A 564 8.94 -0.68 -20.72
C PRO A 564 8.03 0.57 -20.69
N PRO A 565 8.50 1.77 -21.08
CA PRO A 565 7.69 3.00 -21.05
C PRO A 565 6.36 2.90 -21.82
N SER A 566 6.30 2.00 -22.82
CA SER A 566 5.15 1.69 -23.65
C SER A 566 4.13 0.74 -23.00
N VAL A 567 4.49 0.06 -21.91
CA VAL A 567 3.57 -0.84 -21.20
C VAL A 567 2.47 -0.04 -20.52
N ILE A 568 1.26 -0.57 -20.63
CA ILE A 568 0.08 -0.02 -19.98
C ILE A 568 0.23 -0.26 -18.48
N VAL A 569 0.44 0.82 -17.73
CA VAL A 569 0.50 0.83 -16.26
C VAL A 569 -0.91 0.62 -15.68
N ARG A 570 -1.93 1.18 -16.34
CA ARG A 570 -3.32 1.06 -15.89
C ARG A 570 -4.29 1.23 -17.05
N GLU A 571 -5.37 0.45 -17.05
CA GLU A 571 -6.48 0.60 -17.98
C GLU A 571 -7.84 0.36 -17.32
N GLY A 572 -8.91 0.85 -17.94
CA GLY A 572 -10.26 0.67 -17.43
C GLY A 572 -11.28 1.66 -17.97
N TYR A 573 -12.56 1.41 -17.66
CA TYR A 573 -13.65 2.31 -18.02
C TYR A 573 -13.79 3.45 -17.01
N LEU A 574 -13.76 4.69 -17.49
CA LEU A 574 -14.07 5.89 -16.70
C LEU A 574 -15.18 6.70 -17.39
N LEU A 575 -15.94 7.45 -16.59
CA LEU A 575 -16.85 8.44 -17.15
C LEU A 575 -16.08 9.75 -17.33
N LYS A 576 -16.05 10.28 -18.55
CA LYS A 576 -15.24 11.45 -18.95
C LYS A 576 -16.11 12.67 -19.23
N ARG A 577 -15.67 13.84 -18.76
CA ARG A 577 -16.21 15.15 -19.15
C ARG A 577 -15.09 16.14 -19.43
N LYS A 578 -15.13 16.82 -20.58
CA LYS A 578 -14.21 17.93 -20.87
C LYS A 578 -14.81 19.22 -20.31
N GLU A 579 -13.98 20.11 -19.80
CA GLU A 579 -14.41 21.48 -19.53
C GLU A 579 -14.79 22.20 -20.84
N ASP A 580 -16.00 22.75 -20.92
CA ASP A 580 -16.53 23.42 -22.12
C ASP A 580 -16.67 24.93 -21.86
N PRO A 581 -15.98 25.80 -22.62
CA PRO A 581 -16.05 27.25 -22.47
C PRO A 581 -17.39 27.91 -22.84
N ALA A 582 -18.25 27.29 -23.65
CA ALA A 582 -19.23 28.07 -24.45
C ALA A 582 -20.68 27.54 -24.49
N SER A 583 -21.05 26.52 -23.72
CA SER A 583 -22.37 25.87 -23.86
C SER A 583 -23.46 26.43 -22.93
N LEU A 584 -24.46 27.11 -23.52
CA LEU A 584 -25.79 27.40 -22.94
C LEU A 584 -26.76 26.18 -22.98
N ALA A 585 -26.32 25.01 -23.47
CA ALA A 585 -27.15 23.82 -23.60
C ALA A 585 -27.00 22.82 -22.44
N THR A 586 -28.12 22.26 -22.02
CA THR A 586 -28.26 21.13 -21.11
C THR A 586 -27.86 19.80 -21.80
N ARG A 587 -26.56 19.47 -21.84
CA ARG A 587 -26.08 18.10 -22.17
C ARG A 587 -25.19 17.55 -21.06
N PHE A 588 -25.85 17.17 -19.97
CA PHE A 588 -25.31 16.87 -18.64
C PHE A 588 -24.57 15.54 -18.44
N ALA A 589 -24.15 14.82 -19.48
CA ALA A 589 -23.65 13.45 -19.27
C ALA A 589 -22.13 13.35 -19.36
N PHE A 590 -21.48 12.93 -18.27
CA PHE A 590 -20.18 12.28 -18.38
C PHE A 590 -20.31 11.08 -19.33
N LYS A 591 -19.34 10.90 -20.23
CA LYS A 591 -19.39 9.87 -21.27
C LYS A 591 -18.45 8.72 -20.90
N LYS A 592 -18.97 7.49 -20.88
CA LYS A 592 -18.15 6.29 -20.66
C LYS A 592 -17.09 6.15 -21.76
N ARG A 593 -15.83 6.01 -21.36
CA ARG A 593 -14.66 5.83 -22.23
C ARG A 593 -13.74 4.79 -21.59
N TYR A 594 -13.02 4.06 -22.43
CA TYR A 594 -11.96 3.17 -21.98
C TYR A 594 -10.63 3.93 -22.04
N PHE A 595 -9.85 3.88 -20.97
CA PHE A 595 -8.59 4.58 -20.81
C PHE A 595 -7.43 3.61 -20.73
N TRP A 596 -6.27 4.07 -21.21
CA TRP A 596 -4.96 3.43 -21.07
C TRP A 596 -3.97 4.48 -20.59
N LEU A 597 -3.21 4.16 -19.55
CA LEU A 597 -2.10 4.96 -19.09
C LEU A 597 -0.81 4.17 -19.30
N SER A 598 0.15 4.75 -20.01
CA SER A 598 1.54 4.31 -20.06
C SER A 598 2.45 5.34 -19.39
N GLY A 599 3.76 5.08 -19.33
CA GLY A 599 4.74 6.08 -18.88
C GLY A 599 4.81 7.32 -19.79
N GLU A 600 4.31 7.21 -21.02
CA GLU A 600 4.43 8.26 -22.04
C GLU A 600 3.10 8.97 -22.34
N THR A 601 1.97 8.26 -22.28
CA THR A 601 0.69 8.80 -22.73
C THR A 601 -0.50 8.35 -21.88
N LEU A 602 -1.50 9.23 -21.76
CA LEU A 602 -2.85 8.92 -21.33
C LEU A 602 -3.76 8.90 -22.57
N SER A 603 -4.19 7.71 -22.98
CA SER A 603 -5.02 7.49 -24.16
C SER A 603 -6.44 7.05 -23.78
N TYR A 604 -7.42 7.39 -24.62
CA TYR A 604 -8.79 6.90 -24.43
C TYR A 604 -9.59 6.78 -25.73
N SER A 605 -10.59 5.90 -25.73
CA SER A 605 -11.50 5.63 -26.85
C SER A 605 -12.92 5.26 -26.36
N LYS A 606 -13.84 4.96 -27.29
CA LYS A 606 -15.21 4.53 -26.95
C LYS A 606 -15.26 3.08 -26.41
N SER A 607 -14.39 2.20 -26.89
CA SER A 607 -14.30 0.78 -26.52
C SER A 607 -12.87 0.27 -26.71
N PRO A 608 -12.45 -0.79 -26.01
CA PRO A 608 -11.06 -1.27 -26.06
C PRO A 608 -10.59 -1.68 -27.46
N GLU A 609 -11.51 -2.12 -28.32
CA GLU A 609 -11.25 -2.57 -29.69
C GLU A 609 -11.14 -1.40 -30.71
N CYS A 610 -11.44 -0.17 -30.28
CA CYS A 610 -11.47 0.98 -31.17
C CYS A 610 -10.06 1.44 -31.55
N GLN A 611 -9.75 1.42 -32.85
CA GLN A 611 -8.44 1.82 -33.38
C GLN A 611 -8.14 3.32 -33.24
N MET A 612 -9.17 4.17 -33.26
CA MET A 612 -8.99 5.62 -33.15
C MET A 612 -8.96 6.04 -31.67
N ARG A 613 -7.76 6.37 -31.18
CA ARG A 613 -7.52 6.78 -29.80
C ARG A 613 -7.22 8.28 -29.74
N THR A 614 -7.80 8.97 -28.76
CA THR A 614 -7.34 10.31 -28.39
C THR A 614 -6.27 10.15 -27.33
N SER A 615 -5.11 10.77 -27.52
CA SER A 615 -3.97 10.64 -26.61
C SER A 615 -3.49 11.98 -26.09
N VAL A 616 -3.13 12.02 -24.82
CA VAL A 616 -2.48 13.16 -24.16
C VAL A 616 -1.10 12.71 -23.71
N PRO A 617 -0.02 13.38 -24.14
CA PRO A 617 1.32 13.11 -23.62
C PRO A 617 1.38 13.35 -22.11
N VAL A 618 1.99 12.43 -21.36
CA VAL A 618 2.20 12.56 -19.91
C VAL A 618 2.96 13.85 -19.54
N PRO A 619 3.97 14.32 -20.30
CA PRO A 619 4.63 15.60 -20.06
C PRO A 619 3.69 16.82 -20.15
N HIS A 620 2.52 16.69 -20.76
CA HIS A 620 1.53 17.78 -20.81
C HIS A 620 0.62 17.80 -19.58
N ILE A 621 0.68 16.80 -18.69
CA ILE A 621 -0.16 16.73 -17.49
C ILE A 621 0.43 17.64 -16.40
N ARG A 622 -0.28 18.73 -16.12
CA ARG A 622 0.11 19.81 -15.22
C ARG A 622 -0.41 19.64 -13.79
N ALA A 623 -1.55 18.99 -13.59
CA ALA A 623 -2.10 18.65 -12.27
C ALA A 623 -3.04 17.45 -12.36
N VAL A 624 -3.10 16.65 -11.29
CA VAL A 624 -4.01 15.51 -11.14
C VAL A 624 -4.55 15.51 -9.72
N GLU A 625 -5.78 15.97 -9.56
CA GLU A 625 -6.34 16.25 -8.23
C GLU A 625 -7.77 15.73 -8.09
N ARG A 626 -8.19 15.54 -6.84
CA ARG A 626 -9.61 15.34 -6.52
C ARG A 626 -10.40 16.60 -6.84
N VAL A 627 -11.68 16.38 -7.09
CA VAL A 627 -12.66 17.43 -7.35
C VAL A 627 -13.63 17.45 -6.18
N ASP A 628 -13.96 18.65 -5.70
CA ASP A 628 -14.96 18.81 -4.64
C ASP A 628 -16.30 18.22 -5.07
N GLU A 629 -16.94 17.46 -4.18
CA GLU A 629 -18.23 16.82 -4.47
C GLU A 629 -19.30 17.86 -4.85
N GLY A 630 -19.27 19.04 -4.23
CA GLY A 630 -20.15 20.17 -4.55
C GLY A 630 -20.03 20.69 -6.00
N ALA A 631 -18.95 20.40 -6.72
CA ALA A 631 -18.76 20.86 -8.10
C ALA A 631 -19.69 20.15 -9.10
N PHE A 632 -20.02 18.88 -8.85
CA PHE A 632 -20.85 18.06 -9.73
C PHE A 632 -22.01 17.36 -9.02
N GLN A 633 -22.05 17.38 -7.69
CA GLN A 633 -22.90 16.50 -6.86
C GLN A 633 -22.69 15.03 -7.23
N LEU A 634 -21.43 14.67 -7.51
CA LEU A 634 -21.02 13.32 -7.87
C LEU A 634 -19.82 12.93 -7.02
N PRO A 635 -19.82 11.75 -6.40
CA PRO A 635 -18.67 11.26 -5.66
C PRO A 635 -17.57 10.79 -6.62
N HIS A 636 -16.36 10.66 -6.08
CA HIS A 636 -15.21 10.01 -6.73
C HIS A 636 -14.80 10.62 -8.08
N VAL A 637 -14.83 11.95 -8.17
CA VAL A 637 -14.39 12.69 -9.36
C VAL A 637 -12.96 13.18 -9.15
N MET A 638 -12.11 12.97 -10.16
CA MET A 638 -10.81 13.62 -10.29
C MET A 638 -10.78 14.56 -11.49
N GLN A 639 -9.81 15.45 -11.50
CA GLN A 639 -9.47 16.31 -12.62
C GLN A 639 -8.05 16.03 -13.11
N VAL A 640 -7.88 16.08 -14.42
CA VAL A 640 -6.58 16.06 -15.09
C VAL A 640 -6.44 17.37 -15.85
N VAL A 641 -5.54 18.22 -15.38
CA VAL A 641 -5.22 19.51 -16.02
C VAL A 641 -4.06 19.28 -16.96
N THR A 642 -4.24 19.67 -18.23
CA THR A 642 -3.28 19.47 -19.30
C THR A 642 -2.95 20.79 -19.97
N GLN A 643 -1.73 20.96 -20.47
CA GLN A 643 -1.37 22.12 -21.27
C GLN A 643 -1.23 21.71 -22.73
N ASP A 644 -1.82 22.49 -23.65
CA ASP A 644 -1.62 22.29 -25.07
C ASP A 644 -0.31 22.96 -25.56
N GLY A 645 0.06 22.72 -26.82
CA GLY A 645 1.27 23.28 -27.42
C GLY A 645 1.27 24.81 -27.56
N VAL A 646 0.15 25.47 -27.31
CA VAL A 646 0.00 26.95 -27.34
C VAL A 646 0.04 27.53 -25.91
N GLY A 647 0.23 26.66 -24.90
CA GLY A 647 0.33 27.05 -23.49
C GLY A 647 -1.01 27.16 -22.77
N ALA A 648 -2.14 26.88 -23.42
CA ALA A 648 -3.46 26.95 -22.81
C ALA A 648 -3.76 25.71 -21.97
N LEU A 649 -4.36 25.94 -20.79
CA LEU A 649 -4.75 24.87 -19.88
C LEU A 649 -6.13 24.32 -20.23
N HIS A 650 -6.25 22.99 -20.25
CA HIS A 650 -7.49 22.24 -20.45
C HIS A 650 -7.71 21.27 -19.30
N THR A 651 -8.88 21.34 -18.69
CA THR A 651 -9.28 20.42 -17.62
C THR A 651 -10.22 19.33 -18.14
N VAL A 652 -9.89 18.08 -17.79
CA VAL A 652 -10.76 16.92 -18.01
C VAL A 652 -11.15 16.36 -16.65
N TYR A 653 -12.45 16.23 -16.42
CA TYR A 653 -13.03 15.60 -15.25
C TYR A 653 -13.30 14.12 -15.53
N LEU A 654 -12.87 13.24 -14.63
CA LEU A 654 -13.00 11.80 -14.73
C LEU A 654 -13.68 11.27 -13.46
N GLN A 655 -14.80 10.58 -13.61
CA GLN A 655 -15.51 9.95 -12.51
C GLN A 655 -15.21 8.44 -12.51
N CYS A 656 -14.83 7.95 -11.33
CA CYS A 656 -14.58 6.55 -11.02
C CYS A 656 -15.82 5.91 -10.38
N LYS A 657 -15.87 4.58 -10.37
CA LYS A 657 -16.98 3.80 -9.80
C LYS A 657 -17.03 3.87 -8.27
N HIS A 658 -15.86 3.87 -7.63
CA HIS A 658 -15.71 3.90 -6.17
C HIS A 658 -14.37 4.54 -5.78
N VAL A 659 -14.21 4.91 -4.51
CA VAL A 659 -13.00 5.58 -4.01
C VAL A 659 -11.70 4.81 -4.24
N ASN A 660 -11.71 3.48 -4.17
CA ASN A 660 -10.49 2.70 -4.45
C ASN A 660 -10.01 2.85 -5.89
N GLU A 661 -10.92 2.85 -6.86
CA GLU A 661 -10.58 3.07 -8.26
C GLU A 661 -10.06 4.50 -8.46
N LEU A 662 -10.69 5.49 -7.83
CA LEU A 662 -10.24 6.88 -7.83
C LEU A 662 -8.79 6.99 -7.30
N ASN A 663 -8.49 6.43 -6.13
CA ASN A 663 -7.19 6.55 -5.49
C ASN A 663 -6.09 5.87 -6.32
N GLN A 664 -6.39 4.71 -6.89
CA GLN A 664 -5.43 4.02 -7.74
C GLN A 664 -5.18 4.78 -9.06
N TRP A 665 -6.21 5.39 -9.69
CA TRP A 665 -6.02 6.24 -10.86
C TRP A 665 -5.27 7.53 -10.54
N LEU A 666 -5.59 8.19 -9.42
CA LEU A 666 -4.85 9.35 -8.92
C LEU A 666 -3.37 8.98 -8.72
N SER A 667 -3.10 7.88 -8.02
CA SER A 667 -1.74 7.38 -7.78
C SER A 667 -0.99 7.11 -9.08
N ALA A 668 -1.58 6.34 -9.99
CA ALA A 668 -0.94 5.98 -11.26
C ALA A 668 -0.64 7.21 -12.13
N LEU A 669 -1.59 8.15 -12.24
CA LEU A 669 -1.39 9.39 -13.00
C LEU A 669 -0.38 10.32 -12.35
N ARG A 670 -0.39 10.47 -11.02
CA ARG A 670 0.59 11.26 -10.27
C ARG A 670 2.00 10.68 -10.44
N LYS A 671 2.17 9.36 -10.30
CA LYS A 671 3.45 8.65 -10.53
C LYS A 671 3.95 8.81 -11.97
N ALA A 672 3.10 8.53 -12.97
CA ALA A 672 3.48 8.66 -14.38
C ALA A 672 3.94 10.08 -14.73
N SER A 673 3.25 11.09 -14.19
CA SER A 673 3.54 12.49 -14.48
C SER A 673 4.47 13.19 -13.47
N ALA A 674 5.02 12.46 -12.49
CA ALA A 674 5.92 13.00 -11.47
C ALA A 674 7.22 13.63 -12.03
N PRO A 675 7.85 13.10 -13.11
CA PRO A 675 9.05 13.72 -13.68
C PRO A 675 8.82 15.08 -14.35
N ASN A 676 7.57 15.53 -14.50
CA ASN A 676 7.25 16.78 -15.18
C ASN A 676 7.61 17.98 -14.26
N PRO A 677 8.56 18.87 -14.65
CA PRO A 677 8.95 20.01 -13.81
C PRO A 677 7.91 21.13 -13.80
N ASP A 678 7.07 21.27 -14.82
CA ASP A 678 6.07 22.35 -14.88
C ASP A 678 4.71 21.89 -14.32
N LYS A 679 4.72 21.24 -13.16
CA LYS A 679 3.49 21.00 -12.39
C LYS A 679 2.94 22.32 -11.86
N LEU A 680 1.62 22.45 -11.88
CA LEU A 680 0.96 23.57 -11.20
C LEU A 680 1.13 23.39 -9.69
N ALA A 681 1.46 24.47 -8.97
CA ALA A 681 1.52 24.44 -7.50
C ALA A 681 0.12 24.46 -6.84
N SER A 682 -0.89 24.91 -7.59
CA SER A 682 -2.26 25.07 -7.13
C SER A 682 -3.25 24.87 -8.26
N CYS A 683 -4.41 24.31 -7.97
CA CYS A 683 -5.53 24.20 -8.91
C CYS A 683 -6.86 24.52 -8.22
N HIS A 684 -7.91 24.73 -9.02
CA HIS A 684 -9.26 24.85 -8.49
C HIS A 684 -9.86 23.44 -8.36
N PRO A 685 -10.26 22.99 -7.16
CA PRO A 685 -10.95 21.70 -6.97
C PRO A 685 -12.41 21.73 -7.46
N GLY A 686 -12.92 22.92 -7.78
CA GLY A 686 -14.25 23.13 -8.34
C GLY A 686 -14.29 23.13 -9.89
N ALA A 687 -15.46 23.40 -10.44
CA ALA A 687 -15.66 23.62 -11.87
C ALA A 687 -15.99 25.09 -12.14
N PHE A 688 -15.57 25.64 -13.28
CA PHE A 688 -15.97 26.99 -13.68
C PHE A 688 -17.37 26.98 -14.30
N ARG A 689 -18.37 27.56 -13.61
CA ARG A 689 -19.78 27.59 -14.02
C ARG A 689 -20.49 28.86 -13.57
N GLY A 690 -21.43 29.35 -14.39
CA GLY A 690 -22.18 30.56 -14.05
C GLY A 690 -21.28 31.78 -13.84
N ALA A 691 -20.23 31.89 -14.67
CA ALA A 691 -19.19 32.93 -14.61
C ALA A 691 -18.38 33.00 -13.29
N ARG A 692 -18.27 31.89 -12.56
CA ARG A 692 -17.42 31.76 -11.37
C ARG A 692 -16.93 30.33 -11.14
N TRP A 693 -15.89 30.17 -10.34
CA TRP A 693 -15.48 28.86 -9.83
C TRP A 693 -16.43 28.38 -8.73
N THR A 694 -16.84 27.11 -8.75
CA THR A 694 -17.72 26.55 -7.69
C THR A 694 -17.02 26.35 -6.34
N CYS A 695 -15.68 26.35 -6.31
CA CYS A 695 -14.90 26.19 -5.07
C CYS A 695 -14.75 27.52 -4.33
N CYS A 696 -13.99 28.47 -4.90
CA CYS A 696 -13.64 29.76 -4.28
C CYS A 696 -14.48 30.95 -4.77
N LEU A 697 -15.48 30.72 -5.61
CA LEU A 697 -16.39 31.76 -6.14
C LEU A 697 -15.71 32.85 -6.99
N GLN A 698 -14.42 32.70 -7.33
CA GLN A 698 -13.71 33.65 -8.18
C GLN A 698 -14.33 33.74 -9.57
N ALA A 699 -14.58 34.97 -10.03
CA ALA A 699 -15.24 35.24 -11.32
C ALA A 699 -14.32 35.07 -12.54
N LYS A 700 -13.00 35.20 -12.35
CA LYS A 700 -12.01 35.07 -13.42
C LYS A 700 -11.63 33.61 -13.61
N ARG A 701 -11.82 33.10 -14.83
CA ARG A 701 -11.42 31.73 -15.19
C ARG A 701 -9.91 31.50 -15.08
N SER A 702 -9.11 32.51 -15.41
CA SER A 702 -7.64 32.45 -15.35
C SER A 702 -7.06 32.70 -13.95
N ALA A 703 -7.91 32.79 -12.92
CA ALA A 703 -7.43 33.05 -11.58
C ALA A 703 -6.64 31.84 -11.04
N VAL A 704 -5.65 32.14 -10.19
CA VAL A 704 -4.80 31.14 -9.55
C VAL A 704 -5.65 30.16 -8.74
N GLY A 705 -5.27 28.87 -8.76
CA GLY A 705 -5.98 27.82 -8.04
C GLY A 705 -6.09 28.08 -6.54
N CYS A 706 -7.25 27.77 -5.95
CA CYS A 706 -7.50 28.00 -4.52
C CYS A 706 -7.03 26.86 -3.61
N SER A 707 -6.74 25.67 -4.16
CA SER A 707 -6.20 24.52 -3.41
C SER A 707 -4.82 24.13 -3.92
N ARG A 708 -3.99 23.56 -3.04
CA ARG A 708 -2.66 23.05 -3.40
C ARG A 708 -2.80 21.75 -4.20
N THR A 709 -1.81 21.44 -5.01
CA THR A 709 -1.72 20.11 -5.66
C THR A 709 -1.07 19.09 -4.73
N HIS A 710 -1.69 17.92 -4.54
CA HIS A 710 -1.29 16.88 -3.58
C HIS A 710 -0.35 15.84 -4.20
N SER A 711 0.52 16.26 -5.13
CA SER A 711 1.43 15.37 -5.85
C SER A 711 2.39 14.56 -4.95
N ALA A 712 2.50 14.90 -3.66
CA ALA A 712 3.42 14.28 -2.72
C ALA A 712 2.98 12.91 -2.20
N VAL A 713 1.68 12.57 -2.24
CA VAL A 713 1.19 11.29 -1.69
C VAL A 713 0.73 10.35 -2.80
N THR A 714 1.39 9.18 -2.89
CA THR A 714 1.04 8.12 -3.85
C THR A 714 1.07 6.74 -3.20
N LEU A 715 0.21 5.84 -3.69
CA LEU A 715 0.23 4.42 -3.33
C LEU A 715 1.35 3.72 -4.10
N GLY A 716 2.17 2.93 -3.40
CA GLY A 716 3.11 2.00 -3.99
C GLY A 716 2.39 0.77 -4.52
N ASP A 717 2.72 0.36 -5.73
CA ASP A 717 2.16 -0.81 -6.41
C ASP A 717 3.27 -1.83 -6.70
N TRP A 718 2.91 -3.12 -6.83
CA TRP A 718 3.88 -4.18 -7.15
C TRP A 718 4.50 -3.99 -8.55
N SER A 719 3.82 -3.28 -9.45
CA SER A 719 4.26 -2.94 -10.80
C SER A 719 5.04 -1.63 -10.88
N ASP A 720 5.34 -1.00 -9.74
CA ASP A 720 6.13 0.23 -9.73
C ASP A 720 7.50 0.00 -10.41
N PRO A 721 7.98 0.97 -11.23
CA PRO A 721 9.28 0.87 -11.86
C PRO A 721 10.37 0.61 -10.82
N LEU A 722 11.32 -0.25 -11.16
CA LEU A 722 12.48 -0.49 -10.31
C LEU A 722 13.31 0.79 -10.15
N ASP A 723 13.53 1.21 -8.91
CA ASP A 723 14.55 2.20 -8.56
C ASP A 723 15.74 1.49 -7.89
N PRO A 724 16.79 1.12 -8.65
CA PRO A 724 17.90 0.34 -8.12
C PRO A 724 18.66 1.07 -7.01
N ASP A 725 18.71 2.40 -7.01
CA ASP A 725 19.40 3.16 -5.98
C ASP A 725 18.59 3.12 -4.68
N ALA A 726 17.26 3.29 -4.74
CA ALA A 726 16.38 3.21 -3.58
C ALA A 726 16.30 1.78 -2.99
N GLU A 727 16.22 0.75 -3.85
CA GLU A 727 16.22 -0.63 -3.38
C GLU A 727 17.59 -1.01 -2.78
N THR A 728 18.71 -0.53 -3.36
CA THR A 728 20.05 -0.74 -2.79
C THR A 728 20.23 -0.01 -1.47
N GLN A 729 19.70 1.21 -1.33
CA GLN A 729 19.70 1.94 -0.07
C GLN A 729 18.97 1.18 1.05
N THR A 730 17.89 0.48 0.71
CA THR A 730 17.16 -0.37 1.66
C THR A 730 18.01 -1.56 2.11
N VAL A 731 18.71 -2.22 1.18
CA VAL A 731 19.62 -3.32 1.50
C VAL A 731 20.78 -2.84 2.38
N TYR A 732 21.38 -1.69 2.05
CA TYR A 732 22.40 -1.05 2.86
C TYR A 732 21.96 -0.84 4.32
N ARG A 733 20.74 -0.34 4.54
CA ARG A 733 20.19 -0.14 5.90
C ARG A 733 20.09 -1.45 6.68
N GLN A 734 19.63 -2.52 6.03
CA GLN A 734 19.54 -3.83 6.70
C GLN A 734 20.92 -4.34 7.10
N LEU A 735 21.94 -4.13 6.25
CA LEU A 735 23.33 -4.46 6.56
C LEU A 735 23.87 -3.62 7.72
N LEU A 736 23.53 -2.33 7.80
CA LEU A 736 23.93 -1.48 8.93
C LEU A 736 23.40 -1.99 10.27
N LEU A 737 22.15 -2.47 10.33
CA LEU A 737 21.57 -3.02 11.57
C LEU A 737 22.36 -4.22 12.10
N GLY A 738 22.95 -5.01 11.20
CA GLY A 738 23.77 -6.17 11.54
C GLY A 738 25.28 -5.91 11.58
N ARG A 739 25.74 -4.67 11.33
CA ARG A 739 27.16 -4.31 11.20
C ARG A 739 27.98 -4.71 12.42
N ASP A 740 27.48 -4.40 13.61
CA ASP A 740 28.22 -4.67 14.86
C ASP A 740 28.30 -6.18 15.13
N GLN A 741 27.20 -6.92 14.88
CA GLN A 741 27.20 -8.38 14.98
C GLN A 741 28.19 -9.02 14.01
N LEU A 742 28.29 -8.49 12.78
CA LEU A 742 29.26 -8.93 11.79
C LEU A 742 30.70 -8.70 12.28
N ARG A 743 30.99 -7.52 12.81
CA ARG A 743 32.31 -7.16 13.35
C ARG A 743 32.70 -8.09 14.50
N MET A 744 31.81 -8.29 15.47
CA MET A 744 32.03 -9.20 16.60
C MET A 744 32.31 -10.62 16.12
N LYS A 745 31.44 -11.16 15.25
CA LYS A 745 31.47 -12.58 14.85
C LYS A 745 32.67 -12.95 13.99
N PHE A 746 33.12 -12.05 13.10
CA PHE A 746 34.13 -12.37 12.11
C PHE A 746 35.49 -11.70 12.37
N LEU A 747 35.55 -10.58 13.09
CA LEU A 747 36.80 -9.83 13.28
C LEU A 747 37.30 -9.78 14.74
N GLU A 748 36.44 -9.76 15.75
CA GLU A 748 36.88 -9.57 17.16
C GLU A 748 37.37 -10.85 17.87
N ASP A 749 36.96 -12.03 17.40
CA ASP A 749 37.52 -13.34 17.82
C ASP A 749 39.03 -13.51 17.52
N SER A 750 39.71 -12.49 16.99
CA SER A 750 41.14 -12.46 16.71
C SER A 750 42.00 -11.82 17.82
N ASN A 751 41.41 -11.05 18.74
CA ASN A 751 42.15 -10.23 19.70
C ASN A 751 42.30 -10.84 21.11
N THR A 752 41.64 -11.96 21.40
CA THR A 752 41.90 -12.75 22.62
C THR A 752 42.86 -13.88 22.30
N GLY A 753 44.17 -13.58 22.45
CA GLY A 753 45.16 -14.63 22.60
C GLY A 753 44.74 -15.59 23.72
N THR A 754 44.95 -16.89 23.49
CA THR A 754 44.67 -18.04 24.37
C THR A 754 43.20 -18.50 24.45
N ASN A 755 42.83 -19.43 23.58
CA ASN A 755 41.88 -20.52 23.89
C ASN A 755 42.11 -21.70 22.92
N LEU A 756 43.14 -22.49 23.20
CA LEU A 756 43.46 -23.75 22.49
C LEU A 756 42.38 -24.84 22.66
N GLU A 757 41.37 -24.62 23.51
CA GLU A 757 40.28 -25.57 23.74
C GLU A 757 39.08 -25.35 22.78
N ALA A 758 38.83 -24.12 22.31
CA ALA A 758 37.71 -23.81 21.41
C ALA A 758 37.96 -24.27 19.96
N ASP A 759 39.22 -24.33 19.53
CA ASP A 759 39.60 -24.90 18.23
C ASP A 759 39.41 -26.43 18.19
N THR A 760 39.44 -27.08 19.36
CA THR A 760 39.24 -28.54 19.45
C THR A 760 37.74 -28.90 19.36
N GLU A 761 36.84 -28.05 19.87
CA GLU A 761 35.39 -28.20 19.70
C GLU A 761 34.87 -27.77 18.32
N LYS A 762 35.48 -26.77 17.67
CA LYS A 762 35.13 -26.40 16.27
C LYS A 762 35.65 -27.44 15.27
N SER A 763 36.77 -28.11 15.55
CA SER A 763 37.24 -29.25 14.75
C SER A 763 36.27 -30.46 14.79
N LEU A 764 35.41 -30.57 15.81
CA LEU A 764 34.35 -31.59 15.89
C LEU A 764 33.09 -31.21 15.07
N ARG A 765 32.98 -29.96 14.58
CA ARG A 765 31.88 -29.49 13.70
C ARG A 765 32.20 -29.51 12.21
N GLY A 766 33.40 -29.91 11.80
CA GLY A 766 33.75 -30.10 10.38
C GLY A 766 33.91 -28.82 9.57
N GLU A 767 34.18 -27.66 10.19
CA GLU A 767 34.45 -26.41 9.47
C GLU A 767 35.92 -26.36 9.00
N CYS A 768 36.13 -26.32 7.67
CA CYS A 768 37.47 -26.31 7.06
C CYS A 768 38.16 -24.94 7.31
N PRO A 769 39.41 -24.89 7.80
CA PRO A 769 40.12 -23.63 8.13
C PRO A 769 40.18 -22.60 7.00
N ASN A 770 40.18 -23.06 5.74
CA ASN A 770 40.16 -22.20 4.56
C ASN A 770 38.81 -21.50 4.34
N ALA A 771 37.69 -22.07 4.78
CA ALA A 771 36.36 -21.46 4.63
C ALA A 771 36.18 -20.28 5.59
N LEU A 772 36.63 -20.44 6.84
CA LEU A 772 36.59 -19.38 7.85
C LEU A 772 37.47 -18.17 7.46
N ALA A 773 38.66 -18.41 6.89
CA ALA A 773 39.52 -17.33 6.39
C ALA A 773 38.88 -16.53 5.24
N ARG A 774 38.18 -17.21 4.33
CA ARG A 774 37.41 -16.55 3.24
C ARG A 774 36.24 -15.75 3.80
N GLN A 775 35.50 -16.30 4.77
CA GLN A 775 34.41 -15.57 5.48
C GLN A 775 34.90 -14.27 6.09
N ARG A 776 36.03 -14.29 6.79
CA ARG A 776 36.62 -13.09 7.38
C ARG A 776 36.99 -12.04 6.34
N THR A 777 37.58 -12.47 5.22
CA THR A 777 37.98 -11.57 4.12
C THR A 777 36.76 -10.91 3.47
N MET A 778 35.69 -11.67 3.22
CA MET A 778 34.45 -11.12 2.64
C MET A 778 33.70 -10.22 3.61
N ALA A 779 33.64 -10.59 4.89
CA ALA A 779 33.08 -9.74 5.94
C ALA A 779 33.84 -8.41 6.06
N ALA A 780 35.17 -8.42 5.95
CA ALA A 780 35.99 -7.21 5.93
C ALA A 780 35.68 -6.32 4.70
N ARG A 781 35.66 -6.89 3.48
CA ARG A 781 35.28 -6.14 2.27
C ARG A 781 33.89 -5.50 2.39
N LEU A 782 32.93 -6.24 2.94
CA LEU A 782 31.58 -5.72 3.15
C LEU A 782 31.57 -4.57 4.16
N LEU A 783 32.30 -4.68 5.28
CA LEU A 783 32.42 -3.60 6.25
C LEU A 783 33.07 -2.34 5.67
N ASP A 784 34.11 -2.49 4.85
CA ASP A 784 34.77 -1.36 4.19
C ASP A 784 33.77 -0.60 3.29
N VAL A 785 32.98 -1.33 2.49
CA VAL A 785 31.93 -0.75 1.65
C VAL A 785 30.84 -0.07 2.49
N LEU A 786 30.42 -0.69 3.60
CA LEU A 786 29.45 -0.07 4.51
C LEU A 786 30.01 1.22 5.13
N GLN A 787 31.29 1.24 5.50
CA GLN A 787 31.95 2.42 6.06
C GLN A 787 32.08 3.56 5.05
N ASP A 788 32.40 3.25 3.79
CA ASP A 788 32.46 4.24 2.72
C ASP A 788 31.08 4.85 2.41
N LEU A 789 30.04 4.02 2.41
CA LEU A 789 28.65 4.49 2.29
C LEU A 789 28.24 5.36 3.48
N ASP A 790 28.61 5.00 4.71
CA ASP A 790 28.30 5.78 5.92
C ASP A 790 28.93 7.17 5.83
N ARG A 791 30.22 7.24 5.50
CA ARG A 791 30.95 8.50 5.27
C ARG A 791 30.30 9.36 4.19
N ALA A 792 29.91 8.76 3.06
CA ALA A 792 29.22 9.49 2.00
C ALA A 792 27.86 10.07 2.46
N HIS A 793 27.10 9.33 3.28
CA HIS A 793 25.86 9.85 3.86
C HIS A 793 26.12 11.02 4.79
N GLU A 794 27.13 10.94 5.67
CA GLU A 794 27.52 12.02 6.59
C GLU A 794 27.93 13.29 5.84
N GLU A 795 28.78 13.16 4.80
CA GLU A 795 29.22 14.28 3.97
C GLU A 795 28.05 15.02 3.31
N PHE A 796 27.10 14.28 2.73
CA PHE A 796 25.90 14.86 2.13
C PHE A 796 24.99 15.53 3.16
N GLN A 797 24.86 14.94 4.36
CA GLN A 797 24.09 15.56 5.44
C GLN A 797 24.71 16.87 5.91
N GLN A 798 26.04 16.93 6.03
CA GLN A 798 26.75 18.13 6.42
C GLN A 798 26.59 19.23 5.36
N GLN A 799 26.78 18.90 4.08
CA GLN A 799 26.56 19.85 2.98
C GLN A 799 25.14 20.42 2.95
N GLU A 800 24.12 19.62 3.26
CA GLU A 800 22.74 20.11 3.37
C GLU A 800 22.57 21.08 4.53
N ARG A 801 23.15 20.78 5.71
CA ARG A 801 23.10 21.67 6.88
C ARG A 801 23.79 23.00 6.59
N ASP A 802 24.96 22.95 5.95
CA ASP A 802 25.71 24.15 5.57
C ASP A 802 24.93 24.99 4.55
N ARG A 803 24.28 24.35 3.57
CA ARG A 803 23.39 25.03 2.61
C ARG A 803 22.19 25.67 3.30
N ALA A 804 21.52 24.95 4.20
CA ALA A 804 20.38 25.48 4.96
C ALA A 804 20.77 26.67 5.85
N ALA A 805 21.98 26.64 6.44
CA ALA A 805 22.53 27.75 7.22
C ALA A 805 22.97 28.94 6.35
N SER A 806 23.39 28.70 5.10
CA SER A 806 23.85 29.73 4.16
C SER A 806 22.75 30.36 3.31
N SER A 807 21.54 29.79 3.28
CA SER A 807 20.40 30.36 2.56
C SER A 807 19.95 31.66 3.27
N PRO A 808 20.03 32.83 2.62
CA PRO A 808 19.40 34.02 3.19
C PRO A 808 17.90 33.73 3.25
N LEU A 809 17.32 33.89 4.44
CA LEU A 809 15.88 33.97 4.62
C LEU A 809 15.36 35.13 3.76
N GLY A 810 15.02 34.84 2.51
CA GLY A 810 14.42 35.78 1.57
C GLY A 810 12.95 36.02 1.92
N PRO A 811 12.45 37.24 1.67
CA PRO A 811 11.18 37.77 2.18
C PRO A 811 9.93 37.08 1.65
#